data_AF-A0A354BS02-F1
#
_entry.id   AF-A0A354BS02-F1
#
_cell.length_a   1.000
_cell.length_b   1.000
_cell.length_c   1.000
_cell.angle_alpha   90.00
_cell.angle_beta   90.00
_cell.angle_gamma   90.00
#
_symmetry.space_group_name_H-M   'P 1'
#
loop_
_entity.id
_entity.type
_entity.pdbx_description
1 polymer ?
#
loop_
_entity_poly.entity_id
_entity_poly.type
_entity_poly.pdbx_seq_one_letter_code
_entity_poly.pdbx_strand_id
1 'polypeptide(L)'
;MIKRTTTLLITLSLFSIITPDICSGQAYDDGSKKVTSSFQWPEGKKMAISLTFDDARLSQIDKGIPLLDKYGVKGTFYVSPGSLMQRLDGWKKAVKTGHDIGNHSVVHPCTGNFTWARSKALEDYSLLSMKSELDSASNIIKEALGIDPVSFAYPCGQKFTGKGVNTKSYIPVIASMFESGRGWLDEAANDPSYCDMAQLTGMELDGKSFDQILKLIETAKAGGQWLVLAGHEMNVDGVQTSRLETLEAICKYASDPANGVWIDNVHNIASYVKEKRGEKAHEKMPLYRNPVYPVAMRVSDLLTQMTLEEKIGQINMPCVYEGPLGKTIQEKTEAVRKLTEGKFEGMPGPIGGFFTLANTILHEGTLQQANFFNELQKTAINKTRLGIPLLQTEEGTHGLMCSGGTIFPEGLALGSTWNMKLINDIYTIAAREARSVGIHQIFTLVVEPNRDPRLGRNQEGYSEDPWFCSMMAKTIVNAVQGSDVSARDKTVAGLCHYPGQSQPSGGLERGAMEISERTLREVFLPPWETGIKIAGALGVMATYPAIDRIPTHANEFILTKILREEFGFKGLVLSEGGGLNTISYMNLAKNAGETGEFALKAGLDVGISYEDGYILPMIENVKGGKVSMELIDRAVTRILEQKFRLGLFENPFVDSAYAVNVTHTKESQYVALEAAREGIVLLKNEKDLLPLKKEIRSIAVIGPNADNEKNQLGDYTSKVVLQEIVTVLDGVKAKVGSGTSVKYIKGCDVIGDKYQDIAGARKIAKASDIAIVVLGENEWQSPDKTGTNGEGYDVASLDLTGSQEELLKVVYETGTPVILVLINGRPLSIRWAAEKIPAIVEAWIPGEMGGHAVADILFGDCNPSGKLTITVPRHSGQLPSYYNYMPEKEHWINEGWGKAYADMPATPLWEFGFGLSYTEFEYSNLQITPSETGTHGDIHVSVDVKNTGRREGKEVAQLYIRDLIASVTVPVKELKGFDKVLLQPGQQKTVRFKLTHDDLSLYNKYMDRVVEPGTFEVMVGGSSQDIRVKGKFEIK
;
A
#
# COMPACT_ATOMS: atom_id res chain seq x y z
N MET A 1 9.67 -17.39 55.56
CA MET A 1 11.10 -17.52 55.95
C MET A 1 11.78 -18.49 54.99
N ILE A 2 12.93 -18.09 54.42
CA ILE A 2 14.06 -18.95 53.98
C ILE A 2 13.94 -19.71 52.63
N LYS A 3 14.78 -19.21 51.68
CA LYS A 3 15.68 -19.86 50.67
C LYS A 3 15.17 -21.02 49.81
N ARG A 4 15.16 -20.92 48.47
CA ARG A 4 16.26 -20.89 47.46
C ARG A 4 17.11 -22.17 47.37
N THR A 5 16.83 -22.96 46.34
CA THR A 5 17.71 -23.84 45.51
C THR A 5 16.78 -24.44 44.42
N THR A 6 17.06 -24.59 43.12
CA THR A 6 18.20 -24.44 42.21
C THR A 6 17.55 -24.45 40.80
N THR A 7 17.89 -23.59 39.85
CA THR A 7 18.65 -23.98 38.64
C THR A 7 19.02 -22.70 37.89
N LEU A 8 20.33 -22.48 37.78
CA LEU A 8 20.98 -21.40 37.07
C LEU A 8 21.56 -22.03 35.79
N LEU A 9 21.00 -21.70 34.63
CA LEU A 9 21.68 -21.85 33.36
C LEU A 9 21.06 -20.88 32.36
N ILE A 10 21.95 -20.11 31.71
CA ILE A 10 21.73 -19.24 30.55
C ILE A 10 21.21 -17.83 30.88
N THR A 11 22.13 -16.99 31.34
CA THR A 11 22.14 -15.54 31.08
C THR A 11 23.36 -15.24 30.25
N LEU A 12 23.19 -14.93 28.95
CA LEU A 12 24.02 -14.03 28.12
C LEU A 12 23.62 -14.19 26.65
N SER A 13 22.54 -13.51 26.24
CA SER A 13 22.23 -13.26 24.83
C SER A 13 21.15 -12.18 24.71
N LEU A 14 21.50 -10.96 25.11
CA LEU A 14 20.70 -9.75 24.88
C LEU A 14 21.66 -8.58 24.65
N PHE A 15 22.40 -8.64 23.54
CA PHE A 15 23.05 -7.50 22.87
C PHE A 15 23.61 -8.01 21.54
N SER A 16 22.72 -8.36 20.61
CA SER A 16 23.05 -8.61 19.18
C SER A 16 21.77 -8.44 18.37
N ILE A 17 21.19 -7.24 18.43
CA ILE A 17 20.18 -6.79 17.48
C ILE A 17 20.56 -5.34 17.16
N ILE A 18 20.91 -5.13 15.89
CA ILE A 18 20.93 -3.90 15.06
C ILE A 18 22.14 -4.01 14.13
N THR A 19 21.92 -4.59 12.96
CA THR A 19 22.50 -4.13 11.69
C THR A 19 21.56 -4.59 10.57
N PRO A 20 20.79 -3.70 9.94
CA PRO A 20 20.33 -3.90 8.57
C PRO A 20 21.45 -3.44 7.63
N ASP A 21 21.96 -4.35 6.80
CA ASP A 21 22.87 -4.01 5.72
C ASP A 21 22.15 -3.15 4.67
N ILE A 22 22.20 -1.84 4.90
CA ILE A 22 22.12 -0.80 3.89
C ILE A 22 23.55 -0.30 3.75
N CYS A 23 24.25 -0.78 2.72
CA CYS A 23 25.26 -0.02 1.98
C CYS A 23 25.88 -0.93 0.91
N SER A 24 25.57 -0.67 -0.35
CA SER A 24 26.55 -0.94 -1.43
C SER A 24 27.67 0.11 -1.38
N GLY A 25 28.30 0.25 -0.21
CA GLY A 25 29.43 1.12 0.06
C GLY A 25 30.45 0.30 0.84
N GLN A 26 31.72 0.39 0.46
CA GLN A 26 32.82 -0.36 1.08
C GLN A 26 32.72 -0.35 2.62
N ALA A 27 32.71 -1.53 3.22
CA ALA A 27 32.79 -1.69 4.67
C ALA A 27 34.05 -1.00 5.21
N TYR A 28 33.93 -0.27 6.33
CA TYR A 28 35.09 0.26 7.05
C TYR A 28 35.89 -0.91 7.65
N ASP A 29 37.21 -0.92 7.41
CA ASP A 29 38.15 -1.87 7.98
C ASP A 29 38.20 -1.71 9.51
N ASP A 30 38.29 -2.82 10.26
CA ASP A 30 38.20 -2.85 11.73
C ASP A 30 39.48 -2.36 12.44
N GLY A 31 40.43 -1.83 11.66
CA GLY A 31 41.69 -1.27 12.14
C GLY A 31 42.75 -2.32 12.52
N SER A 32 42.50 -3.61 12.28
CA SER A 32 43.44 -4.68 12.67
C SER A 32 44.64 -4.87 11.73
N LYS A 33 44.67 -4.21 10.55
CA LYS A 33 45.80 -4.24 9.61
C LYS A 33 46.37 -2.85 9.39
N LYS A 34 47.70 -2.70 9.53
CA LYS A 34 48.43 -1.54 9.00
C LYS A 34 48.34 -1.56 7.47
N VAL A 35 47.32 -0.93 6.91
CA VAL A 35 47.19 -0.74 5.46
C VAL A 35 48.11 0.42 5.07
N THR A 36 49.22 0.11 4.41
CA THR A 36 49.90 1.10 3.56
C THR A 36 48.97 1.39 2.38
N SER A 37 48.51 2.64 2.24
CA SER A 37 47.66 3.06 1.12
C SER A 37 48.26 2.57 -0.21
N SER A 38 47.46 1.84 -1.00
CA SER A 38 47.83 1.36 -2.34
C SER A 38 47.58 2.42 -3.43
N PHE A 39 47.11 3.61 -3.04
CA PHE A 39 46.81 4.70 -3.95
C PHE A 39 48.10 5.25 -4.58
N GLN A 40 48.13 5.32 -5.91
CA GLN A 40 49.28 5.81 -6.66
C GLN A 40 49.06 7.27 -7.06
N TRP A 41 49.88 8.16 -6.50
CA TRP A 41 49.98 9.55 -6.93
C TRP A 41 50.74 9.68 -8.27
N PRO A 42 50.54 10.77 -9.05
CA PRO A 42 51.16 10.91 -10.36
C PRO A 42 52.69 10.97 -10.24
N GLU A 43 53.39 10.57 -11.31
CA GLU A 43 54.84 10.76 -11.46
C GLU A 43 55.70 10.26 -10.28
N GLY A 44 55.25 9.22 -9.56
CA GLY A 44 55.99 8.64 -8.43
C GLY A 44 56.01 9.53 -7.17
N LYS A 45 55.11 10.51 -7.08
CA LYS A 45 54.92 11.33 -5.87
C LYS A 45 54.44 10.46 -4.71
N LYS A 46 54.74 10.89 -3.49
CA LYS A 46 54.43 10.17 -2.24
C LYS A 46 53.17 10.70 -1.57
N MET A 47 52.79 11.95 -1.82
CA MET A 47 51.61 12.58 -1.24
C MET A 47 51.16 13.79 -2.07
N ALA A 48 49.98 14.33 -1.76
CA ALA A 48 49.48 15.57 -2.35
C ALA A 48 49.22 16.66 -1.29
N ILE A 49 49.48 17.93 -1.62
CA ILE A 49 49.15 19.10 -0.79
C ILE A 49 48.23 20.03 -1.59
N SER A 50 47.16 20.50 -0.97
CA SER A 50 46.37 21.62 -1.48
C SER A 50 46.39 22.80 -0.53
N LEU A 51 46.66 23.99 -1.05
CA LEU A 51 46.57 25.24 -0.32
C LEU A 51 45.22 25.89 -0.62
N THR A 52 44.45 26.14 0.44
CA THR A 52 43.09 26.66 0.33
C THR A 52 42.90 27.92 1.18
N PHE A 53 42.16 28.89 0.66
CA PHE A 53 41.93 30.17 1.34
C PHE A 53 40.49 30.66 1.26
N ASP A 54 39.96 31.15 2.38
CA ASP A 54 38.52 31.50 2.54
C ASP A 54 38.26 33.00 2.50
N ASP A 55 36.99 33.39 2.37
CA ASP A 55 36.46 34.77 2.42
C ASP A 55 36.84 35.75 1.30
N ALA A 56 37.67 35.36 0.33
CA ALA A 56 38.19 36.27 -0.71
C ALA A 56 38.88 37.53 -0.14
N ARG A 57 39.74 37.37 0.87
CA ARG A 57 40.45 38.49 1.54
C ARG A 57 41.34 39.25 0.55
N LEU A 58 41.41 40.58 0.66
CA LEU A 58 42.19 41.44 -0.26
C LEU A 58 43.65 41.01 -0.40
N SER A 59 44.27 40.57 0.71
CA SER A 59 45.65 40.08 0.72
C SER A 59 45.90 38.85 -0.15
N GLN A 60 44.87 38.04 -0.41
CA GLN A 60 44.99 36.85 -1.26
C GLN A 60 45.33 37.26 -2.70
N ILE A 61 44.65 38.28 -3.24
CA ILE A 61 44.98 38.84 -4.55
C ILE A 61 46.28 39.64 -4.51
N ASP A 62 46.43 40.52 -3.51
CA ASP A 62 47.48 41.54 -3.52
C ASP A 62 48.87 40.95 -3.21
N LYS A 63 48.95 39.87 -2.43
CA LYS A 63 50.21 39.25 -1.97
C LYS A 63 50.27 37.75 -2.18
N GLY A 64 49.14 37.06 -1.95
CA GLY A 64 49.07 35.60 -1.97
C GLY A 64 49.27 34.97 -3.34
N ILE A 65 48.41 35.31 -4.30
CA ILE A 65 48.49 34.80 -5.67
C ILE A 65 49.84 35.11 -6.33
N PRO A 66 50.40 36.34 -6.25
CA PRO A 66 51.74 36.61 -6.74
C PRO A 66 52.81 35.68 -6.14
N LEU A 67 52.70 35.34 -4.85
CA LEU A 67 53.61 34.40 -4.20
C LEU A 67 53.42 32.97 -4.74
N LEU A 68 52.19 32.49 -4.88
CA LEU A 68 51.92 31.15 -5.41
C LEU A 68 52.36 31.03 -6.88
N ASP A 69 52.02 32.01 -7.71
CA ASP A 69 52.40 32.07 -9.13
C ASP A 69 53.92 32.10 -9.31
N LYS A 70 54.67 32.76 -8.41
CA LYS A 70 56.15 32.75 -8.41
C LYS A 70 56.73 31.33 -8.36
N TYR A 71 56.05 30.39 -7.69
CA TYR A 71 56.47 28.99 -7.59
C TYR A 71 55.69 28.06 -8.53
N GLY A 72 54.82 28.61 -9.39
CA GLY A 72 53.95 27.82 -10.26
C GLY A 72 52.87 27.02 -9.53
N VAL A 73 52.63 27.31 -8.24
CA VAL A 73 51.67 26.57 -7.40
C VAL A 73 50.26 27.10 -7.63
N LYS A 74 49.29 26.19 -7.78
CA LYS A 74 47.87 26.54 -7.87
C LYS A 74 47.18 26.29 -6.53
N GLY A 75 46.70 27.36 -5.90
CA GLY A 75 45.80 27.29 -4.75
C GLY A 75 44.33 27.25 -5.16
N THR A 76 43.47 26.86 -4.20
CA THR A 76 42.01 27.02 -4.27
C THR A 76 41.58 28.20 -3.39
N PHE A 77 40.71 29.06 -3.91
CA PHE A 77 40.17 30.19 -3.17
C PHE A 77 38.66 30.08 -3.10
N TYR A 78 38.10 29.97 -1.90
CA TYR A 78 36.66 29.90 -1.69
C TYR A 78 36.14 31.30 -1.42
N VAL A 79 35.36 31.79 -2.37
CA VAL A 79 35.01 33.22 -2.43
C VAL A 79 33.57 33.44 -2.00
N SER A 80 33.38 34.39 -1.09
CA SER A 80 32.07 34.98 -0.83
C SER A 80 31.83 36.10 -1.85
N PRO A 81 30.70 36.10 -2.59
CA PRO A 81 30.41 37.06 -3.65
C PRO A 81 30.61 38.53 -3.28
N GLY A 82 30.22 38.96 -2.07
CA GLY A 82 30.41 40.34 -1.63
C GLY A 82 31.87 40.78 -1.56
N SER A 83 32.76 39.89 -1.12
CA SER A 83 34.20 40.14 -1.03
C SER A 83 34.90 40.01 -2.39
N LEU A 84 34.46 39.04 -3.21
CA LEU A 84 34.94 38.82 -4.57
C LEU A 84 34.91 40.12 -5.40
N MET A 85 33.80 40.86 -5.32
CA MET A 85 33.58 42.06 -6.12
C MET A 85 34.57 43.20 -5.84
N GLN A 86 35.21 43.22 -4.66
CA GLN A 86 36.17 44.28 -4.28
C GLN A 86 37.50 44.23 -5.05
N ARG A 87 37.82 43.06 -5.64
CA ARG A 87 39.05 42.80 -6.41
C ARG A 87 38.78 41.95 -7.66
N LEU A 88 37.67 42.19 -8.34
CA LEU A 88 37.18 41.34 -9.44
C LEU A 88 38.23 41.06 -10.53
N ASP A 89 38.99 42.07 -10.96
CA ASP A 89 40.02 41.87 -12.01
C ASP A 89 41.18 40.98 -11.54
N GLY A 90 41.52 41.03 -10.25
CA GLY A 90 42.48 40.12 -9.63
C GLY A 90 41.99 38.68 -9.66
N TRP A 91 40.72 38.45 -9.34
CA TRP A 91 40.09 37.13 -9.40
C TRP A 91 39.96 36.60 -10.84
N LYS A 92 39.63 37.45 -11.81
CA LYS A 92 39.67 37.07 -13.24
C LYS A 92 41.09 36.66 -13.68
N LYS A 93 42.12 37.33 -13.16
CA LYS A 93 43.51 36.94 -13.40
C LYS A 93 43.83 35.59 -12.74
N ALA A 94 43.39 35.37 -11.50
CA ALA A 94 43.56 34.11 -10.78
C ALA A 94 43.00 32.91 -11.57
N VAL A 95 41.79 33.04 -12.09
CA VAL A 95 41.16 32.03 -12.96
C VAL A 95 42.02 31.78 -14.20
N LYS A 96 42.46 32.83 -14.89
CA LYS A 96 43.32 32.71 -16.09
C LYS A 96 44.67 32.05 -15.81
N THR A 97 45.21 32.21 -14.60
CA THR A 97 46.46 31.55 -14.20
C THR A 97 46.23 30.15 -13.64
N GLY A 98 45.00 29.62 -13.65
CA GLY A 98 44.70 28.22 -13.30
C GLY A 98 44.48 27.97 -11.81
N HIS A 99 44.21 29.01 -11.02
CA HIS A 99 43.71 28.83 -9.65
C HIS A 99 42.27 28.35 -9.65
N ASP A 100 41.93 27.45 -8.73
CA ASP A 100 40.55 27.01 -8.50
C ASP A 100 39.81 28.06 -7.67
N ILE A 101 38.58 28.40 -8.09
CA ILE A 101 37.73 29.35 -7.38
C ILE A 101 36.46 28.62 -6.95
N GLY A 102 36.38 28.35 -5.66
CA GLY A 102 35.30 27.61 -5.02
C GLY A 102 34.23 28.52 -4.41
N ASN A 103 33.09 27.91 -4.09
CA ASN A 103 31.95 28.57 -3.46
C ASN A 103 32.14 28.66 -1.93
N HIS A 104 31.89 29.83 -1.33
CA HIS A 104 31.88 30.02 0.12
C HIS A 104 30.59 30.67 0.63
N SER A 105 29.45 30.35 0.00
CA SER A 105 28.12 30.93 0.22
C SER A 105 28.02 32.45 -0.04
N VAL A 106 26.80 32.98 -0.08
CA VAL A 106 26.55 34.42 -0.31
C VAL A 106 26.82 35.21 0.97
N VAL A 107 26.19 34.79 2.06
CA VAL A 107 26.18 35.54 3.33
C VAL A 107 27.08 34.93 4.39
N HIS A 108 27.78 33.83 4.14
CA HIS A 108 28.60 33.14 5.14
C HIS A 108 27.77 32.77 6.40
N PRO A 109 26.74 31.90 6.26
CA PRO A 109 25.91 31.48 7.39
C PRO A 109 26.71 30.61 8.36
N CYS A 110 26.48 30.76 9.66
CA CYS A 110 27.23 30.03 10.69
C CYS A 110 26.34 29.75 11.90
N THR A 111 26.84 29.08 12.93
CA THR A 111 26.09 28.83 14.17
C THR A 111 25.69 30.15 14.83
N GLY A 112 24.42 30.25 15.26
CA GLY A 112 23.88 31.37 16.03
C GLY A 112 24.52 31.55 17.41
N ASN A 113 25.36 30.60 17.84
CA ASN A 113 26.25 30.77 18.99
C ASN A 113 27.25 31.91 18.79
N PHE A 114 27.63 32.20 17.55
CA PHE A 114 28.39 33.40 17.23
C PHE A 114 27.45 34.60 17.08
N THR A 115 27.66 35.62 17.92
CA THR A 115 26.82 36.83 17.92
C THR A 115 26.74 37.51 16.55
N TRP A 116 27.82 37.46 15.75
CA TRP A 116 27.87 38.03 14.41
C TRP A 116 27.09 37.23 13.35
N ALA A 117 26.75 35.97 13.62
CA ALA A 117 26.08 35.07 12.69
C ALA A 117 24.57 34.92 12.95
N ARG A 118 24.04 35.47 14.04
CA ARG A 118 22.63 35.24 14.46
C ARG A 118 21.57 35.61 13.43
N SER A 119 21.80 36.62 12.59
CA SER A 119 20.88 37.01 11.51
C SER A 119 20.91 36.08 10.30
N LYS A 120 21.81 35.10 10.30
CA LYS A 120 22.08 34.13 9.23
C LYS A 120 22.47 32.77 9.85
N ALA A 121 21.79 32.43 10.93
CA ALA A 121 22.11 31.26 11.74
C ALA A 121 21.75 29.97 10.98
N LEU A 122 22.69 29.02 10.89
CA LEU A 122 22.45 27.72 10.25
C LEU A 122 21.32 26.94 10.93
N GLU A 123 21.10 27.20 12.20
CA GLU A 123 20.00 26.64 12.98
C GLU A 123 18.62 27.07 12.44
N ASP A 124 18.53 28.18 11.71
CA ASP A 124 17.29 28.66 11.06
C ASP A 124 17.19 28.22 9.58
N TYR A 125 18.21 27.55 9.05
CA TYR A 125 18.21 27.05 7.68
C TYR A 125 17.49 25.70 7.56
N SER A 126 16.84 25.49 6.42
CA SER A 126 16.46 24.18 5.90
C SER A 126 17.49 23.70 4.87
N LEU A 127 17.47 22.42 4.49
CA LEU A 127 18.31 21.93 3.38
C LEU A 127 18.04 22.71 2.07
N LEU A 128 16.78 23.11 1.85
CA LEU A 128 16.38 23.88 0.67
C LEU A 128 16.93 25.30 0.70
N SER A 129 16.83 26.01 1.83
CA SER A 129 17.38 27.36 1.95
C SER A 129 18.90 27.35 1.87
N MET A 130 19.55 26.33 2.43
CA MET A 130 20.99 26.12 2.26
C MET A 130 21.36 25.89 0.80
N LYS A 131 20.61 25.07 0.07
CA LYS A 131 20.87 24.88 -1.36
C LYS A 131 20.69 26.17 -2.16
N SER A 132 19.62 26.92 -1.90
CA SER A 132 19.35 28.20 -2.59
C SER A 132 20.45 29.24 -2.35
N GLU A 133 20.96 29.30 -1.12
CA GLU A 133 22.14 30.10 -0.75
C GLU A 133 23.37 29.73 -1.60
N LEU A 134 23.64 28.43 -1.74
CA LEU A 134 24.78 27.93 -2.50
C LEU A 134 24.62 28.14 -4.02
N ASP A 135 23.43 27.88 -4.57
CA ASP A 135 23.12 28.13 -5.98
C ASP A 135 23.31 29.61 -6.32
N SER A 136 22.83 30.50 -5.43
CA SER A 136 22.96 31.96 -5.60
C SER A 136 24.42 32.38 -5.63
N ALA A 137 25.24 31.87 -4.71
CA ALA A 137 26.68 32.14 -4.72
C ALA A 137 27.36 31.63 -5.99
N SER A 138 27.04 30.40 -6.44
CA SER A 138 27.60 29.84 -7.67
C SER A 138 27.21 30.65 -8.91
N ASN A 139 25.96 31.10 -9.01
CA ASN A 139 25.49 31.92 -10.12
C ASN A 139 26.21 33.27 -10.17
N ILE A 140 26.36 33.94 -9.02
CA ILE A 140 27.08 35.22 -8.96
C ILE A 140 28.55 35.04 -9.35
N ILE A 141 29.22 33.97 -8.87
CA ILE A 141 30.60 33.67 -9.26
C ILE A 141 30.69 33.40 -10.76
N LYS A 142 29.74 32.65 -11.32
CA LYS A 142 29.66 32.36 -12.76
C LYS A 142 29.49 33.62 -13.59
N GLU A 143 28.57 34.49 -13.22
CA GLU A 143 28.36 35.77 -13.90
C GLU A 143 29.58 36.69 -13.80
N ALA A 144 30.24 36.71 -12.65
CA ALA A 144 31.39 37.59 -12.40
C ALA A 144 32.69 37.12 -13.09
N LEU A 145 32.95 35.81 -13.09
CA LEU A 145 34.24 35.21 -13.50
C LEU A 145 34.17 34.34 -14.75
N GLY A 146 32.98 33.95 -15.21
CA GLY A 146 32.79 33.09 -16.38
C GLY A 146 33.09 31.61 -16.13
N ILE A 147 33.07 31.17 -14.87
CA ILE A 147 33.37 29.77 -14.46
C ILE A 147 32.27 29.22 -13.55
N ASP A 148 32.02 27.92 -13.61
CA ASP A 148 31.15 27.22 -12.66
C ASP A 148 31.99 26.74 -11.47
N PRO A 149 31.74 27.18 -10.21
CA PRO A 149 32.46 26.66 -9.05
C PRO A 149 32.21 25.16 -8.86
N VAL A 150 33.29 24.39 -8.78
CA VAL A 150 33.24 22.92 -8.63
C VAL A 150 33.58 22.46 -7.22
N SER A 151 34.17 23.32 -6.39
CA SER A 151 34.50 23.04 -5.00
C SER A 151 33.74 23.96 -4.04
N PHE A 152 33.43 23.48 -2.84
CA PHE A 152 32.77 24.23 -1.78
C PHE A 152 33.54 24.18 -0.46
N ALA A 153 33.46 25.25 0.33
CA ALA A 153 34.01 25.32 1.68
C ALA A 153 32.93 25.59 2.70
N TYR A 154 32.83 24.71 3.70
CA TYR A 154 31.86 24.84 4.79
C TYR A 154 32.21 26.08 5.65
N PRO A 155 31.33 27.09 5.74
CA PRO A 155 31.52 28.25 6.62
C PRO A 155 31.87 27.83 8.05
N CYS A 156 33.06 28.22 8.51
CA CYS A 156 33.59 27.83 9.83
C CYS A 156 33.54 26.30 10.12
N GLY A 157 33.59 25.46 9.08
CA GLY A 157 33.54 24.00 9.19
C GLY A 157 32.18 23.39 9.58
N GLN A 158 31.11 24.19 9.67
CA GLN A 158 29.77 23.71 10.08
C GLN A 158 29.13 22.87 8.97
N LYS A 159 28.53 21.72 9.28
CA LYS A 159 28.00 20.75 8.30
C LYS A 159 26.50 20.43 8.45
N PHE A 160 25.83 21.12 9.38
CA PHE A 160 24.44 20.85 9.76
C PHE A 160 23.57 22.11 9.72
N THR A 161 22.28 21.93 9.42
CA THR A 161 21.23 22.97 9.53
C THR A 161 20.11 22.51 10.47
N GLY A 162 19.27 23.44 10.93
CA GLY A 162 18.12 23.15 11.80
C GLY A 162 18.45 23.03 13.30
N LYS A 163 17.41 22.92 14.14
CA LYS A 163 17.51 22.89 15.62
C LYS A 163 17.00 21.58 16.23
N GLY A 164 17.75 21.05 17.20
CA GLY A 164 17.32 19.91 18.04
C GLY A 164 17.02 18.66 17.22
N VAL A 165 15.83 18.09 17.41
CA VAL A 165 15.38 16.90 16.64
C VAL A 165 15.26 17.13 15.14
N ASN A 166 15.28 18.40 14.70
CA ASN A 166 15.21 18.78 13.29
C ASN A 166 16.59 19.05 12.66
N THR A 167 17.69 18.82 13.38
CA THR A 167 19.05 19.02 12.84
C THR A 167 19.34 18.01 11.73
N LYS A 168 19.75 18.49 10.54
CA LYS A 168 20.06 17.66 9.37
C LYS A 168 21.44 17.99 8.80
N SER A 169 22.17 16.97 8.40
CA SER A 169 23.40 17.14 7.61
C SER A 169 23.06 17.71 6.24
N TYR A 170 23.78 18.74 5.81
CA TYR A 170 23.68 19.25 4.43
C TYR A 170 24.82 18.76 3.53
N ILE A 171 25.61 17.79 3.97
CA ILE A 171 26.63 17.13 3.15
C ILE A 171 26.03 16.50 1.87
N PRO A 172 24.84 15.85 1.90
CA PRO A 172 24.21 15.38 0.66
C PRO A 172 23.86 16.51 -0.32
N VAL A 173 23.57 17.72 0.18
CA VAL A 173 23.39 18.90 -0.69
C VAL A 173 24.71 19.22 -1.39
N ILE A 174 25.82 19.24 -0.65
CA ILE A 174 27.15 19.52 -1.20
C ILE A 174 27.55 18.46 -2.23
N ALA A 175 27.39 17.18 -1.90
CA ALA A 175 27.65 16.06 -2.81
C ALA A 175 26.87 16.19 -4.13
N SER A 176 25.61 16.67 -4.07
CA SER A 176 24.79 16.87 -5.26
C SER A 176 25.18 18.09 -6.11
N MET A 177 25.92 19.05 -5.54
CA MET A 177 26.18 20.36 -6.17
C MET A 177 27.64 20.56 -6.60
N PHE A 178 28.58 19.99 -5.86
CA PHE A 178 30.01 20.25 -6.00
C PHE A 178 30.79 18.94 -6.10
N GLU A 179 31.90 18.98 -6.82
CA GLU A 179 32.84 17.87 -6.91
C GLU A 179 33.44 17.56 -5.54
N SER A 180 33.74 18.60 -4.76
CA SER A 180 34.28 18.48 -3.41
C SER A 180 33.74 19.51 -2.42
N GLY A 181 33.68 19.13 -1.15
CA GLY A 181 33.31 19.96 -0.03
C GLY A 181 34.37 19.87 1.06
N ARG A 182 34.94 21.00 1.49
CA ARG A 182 36.12 21.05 2.35
C ARG A 182 35.81 21.70 3.70
N GLY A 183 36.17 21.01 4.80
CA GLY A 183 35.96 21.40 6.20
C GLY A 183 36.96 22.44 6.74
N TRP A 184 36.99 22.64 8.04
CA TRP A 184 37.95 23.54 8.68
C TRP A 184 38.17 23.11 10.14
N LEU A 185 39.42 23.17 10.60
CA LEU A 185 39.87 22.69 11.93
C LEU A 185 39.77 21.16 12.12
N ASP A 186 39.97 20.39 11.04
CA ASP A 186 40.00 18.92 11.12
C ASP A 186 41.39 18.40 11.60
N GLU A 187 41.43 17.18 12.14
CA GLU A 187 42.59 16.64 12.88
C GLU A 187 43.52 15.73 12.05
N ALA A 188 43.13 15.36 10.83
CA ALA A 188 43.87 14.41 10.00
C ALA A 188 43.83 14.78 8.50
N ALA A 189 44.78 14.24 7.73
CA ALA A 189 44.80 14.34 6.28
C ALA A 189 43.84 13.33 5.62
N ASN A 190 43.47 13.58 4.36
CA ASN A 190 42.53 12.74 3.62
C ASN A 190 43.22 11.49 3.07
N ASP A 191 42.67 10.31 3.33
CA ASP A 191 43.11 9.09 2.65
C ASP A 191 42.52 9.06 1.23
N PRO A 192 43.34 9.16 0.17
CA PRO A 192 42.86 9.19 -1.21
C PRO A 192 42.23 7.86 -1.65
N SER A 193 42.31 6.77 -0.90
CA SER A 193 41.55 5.54 -1.19
C SER A 193 40.12 5.57 -0.64
N TYR A 194 39.83 6.38 0.38
CA TYR A 194 38.58 6.29 1.15
C TYR A 194 37.85 7.60 1.40
N CYS A 195 38.51 8.76 1.33
CA CYS A 195 37.90 10.04 1.70
C CYS A 195 36.62 10.33 0.91
N ASP A 196 35.60 10.82 1.61
CA ASP A 196 34.38 11.35 1.00
C ASP A 196 34.67 12.75 0.42
N MET A 197 34.47 12.88 -0.88
CA MET A 197 34.76 14.11 -1.61
C MET A 197 33.87 15.27 -1.14
N ALA A 198 32.64 15.02 -0.70
CA ALA A 198 31.77 16.07 -0.17
C ALA A 198 32.15 16.52 1.26
N GLN A 199 33.09 15.82 1.91
CA GLN A 199 33.48 16.05 3.30
C GLN A 199 35.00 15.90 3.51
N LEU A 200 35.80 16.52 2.64
CA LEU A 200 37.25 16.59 2.80
C LEU A 200 37.61 17.31 4.11
N THR A 201 38.62 16.79 4.79
CA THR A 201 39.24 17.43 5.95
C THR A 201 40.07 18.63 5.51
N GLY A 202 39.97 19.74 6.25
CA GLY A 202 40.77 20.95 6.06
C GLY A 202 41.56 21.29 7.33
N MET A 203 42.88 21.12 7.29
CA MET A 203 43.77 21.39 8.42
C MET A 203 44.13 22.87 8.49
N GLU A 204 44.11 23.44 9.69
CA GLU A 204 44.37 24.87 9.89
C GLU A 204 45.80 25.26 9.46
N LEU A 205 45.92 26.35 8.70
CA LEU A 205 47.20 26.95 8.30
C LEU A 205 47.52 28.24 9.06
N ASP A 206 46.49 28.98 9.45
CA ASP A 206 46.64 30.31 10.06
C ASP A 206 47.45 30.25 11.36
N GLY A 207 48.37 31.20 11.53
CA GLY A 207 49.21 31.33 12.71
C GLY A 207 50.29 30.25 12.90
N LYS A 208 50.31 29.19 12.08
CA LYS A 208 51.31 28.12 12.17
C LYS A 208 52.63 28.51 11.50
N SER A 209 53.73 28.11 12.12
CA SER A 209 55.08 28.17 11.54
C SER A 209 55.30 27.03 10.55
N PHE A 210 56.30 27.17 9.68
CA PHE A 210 56.67 26.10 8.75
C PHE A 210 57.05 24.80 9.48
N ASP A 211 57.73 24.84 10.62
CA ASP A 211 58.08 23.63 11.39
C ASP A 211 56.85 22.85 11.88
N GLN A 212 55.76 23.56 12.19
CA GLN A 212 54.50 22.93 12.57
C GLN A 212 53.81 22.30 11.35
N ILE A 213 53.81 22.98 10.21
CA ILE A 213 53.26 22.45 8.96
C ILE A 213 54.09 21.28 8.43
N LEU A 214 55.41 21.34 8.54
CA LEU A 214 56.31 20.28 8.10
C LEU A 214 56.02 18.96 8.83
N LYS A 215 55.67 19.01 10.12
CA LYS A 215 55.22 17.81 10.86
C LYS A 215 53.94 17.21 10.27
N LEU A 216 52.99 18.03 9.84
CA LEU A 216 51.77 17.56 9.17
C LEU A 216 52.09 16.97 7.80
N ILE A 217 52.98 17.61 7.04
CA ILE A 217 53.46 17.12 5.74
C ILE A 217 54.13 15.75 5.90
N GLU A 218 55.08 15.59 6.81
CA GLU A 218 55.77 14.31 7.01
C GLU A 218 54.82 13.20 7.50
N THR A 219 53.83 13.56 8.33
CA THR A 219 52.79 12.61 8.78
C THR A 219 51.93 12.14 7.60
N ALA A 220 51.39 13.08 6.81
CA ALA A 220 50.59 12.75 5.63
C ALA A 220 51.40 11.96 4.58
N LYS A 221 52.67 12.31 4.39
CA LYS A 221 53.61 11.64 3.49
C LYS A 221 53.91 10.21 3.91
N ALA A 222 54.03 9.93 5.21
CA ALA A 222 54.20 8.57 5.72
C ALA A 222 52.98 7.68 5.41
N GLY A 223 51.78 8.26 5.36
CA GLY A 223 50.53 7.57 5.04
C GLY A 223 50.13 7.58 3.56
N GLY A 224 50.87 8.28 2.68
CA GLY A 224 50.47 8.46 1.29
C GLY A 224 49.24 9.35 1.08
N GLN A 225 48.96 10.26 2.02
CA GLN A 225 47.70 10.97 2.13
C GLN A 225 47.66 12.30 1.36
N TRP A 226 46.46 12.87 1.25
CA TRP A 226 46.22 14.20 0.71
C TRP A 226 45.99 15.22 1.83
N LEU A 227 46.96 16.12 2.01
CA LEU A 227 46.92 17.18 3.01
C LEU A 227 46.30 18.45 2.41
N VAL A 228 45.14 18.85 2.91
CA VAL A 228 44.48 20.11 2.53
C VAL A 228 44.69 21.12 3.66
N LEU A 229 45.41 22.20 3.38
CA LEU A 229 45.70 23.28 4.32
C LEU A 229 44.75 24.45 4.08
N ALA A 230 44.05 24.88 5.12
CA ALA A 230 43.02 25.91 5.07
C ALA A 230 43.43 27.16 5.87
N GLY A 231 43.48 28.30 5.19
CA GLY A 231 43.81 29.60 5.77
C GLY A 231 42.84 30.70 5.33
N HIS A 232 43.04 31.93 5.83
CA HIS A 232 42.21 33.07 5.45
C HIS A 232 43.06 34.20 4.87
N GLU A 233 43.70 35.02 5.70
CA GLU A 233 44.54 36.13 5.23
C GLU A 233 45.94 35.65 4.83
N MET A 234 46.58 36.35 3.89
CA MET A 234 47.93 36.02 3.39
C MET A 234 48.85 37.22 3.57
N ASN A 235 49.43 37.35 4.77
CA ASN A 235 50.18 38.54 5.16
C ASN A 235 51.39 38.18 6.05
N VAL A 236 52.17 39.20 6.45
CA VAL A 236 53.32 39.01 7.35
C VAL A 236 52.88 38.75 8.80
N ASP A 237 51.80 39.40 9.23
CA ASP A 237 51.19 39.31 10.55
C ASP A 237 49.67 39.55 10.46
N GLY A 238 48.95 39.24 11.55
CA GLY A 238 47.51 39.42 11.67
C GLY A 238 46.80 38.31 12.45
N VAL A 239 45.49 38.45 12.61
CA VAL A 239 44.59 37.46 13.24
C VAL A 239 43.97 36.63 12.12
N GLN A 240 43.97 35.29 12.24
CA GLN A 240 43.59 34.37 11.15
C GLN A 240 44.40 34.61 9.85
N THR A 241 45.73 34.66 10.02
CA THR A 241 46.66 34.94 8.92
C THR A 241 47.58 33.75 8.68
N SER A 242 47.57 33.27 7.45
CA SER A 242 48.56 32.38 6.87
C SER A 242 49.80 33.20 6.52
N ARG A 243 50.88 33.02 7.30
CA ARG A 243 52.09 33.86 7.18
C ARG A 243 52.77 33.63 5.84
N LEU A 244 53.10 34.72 5.13
CA LEU A 244 53.77 34.65 3.82
C LEU A 244 55.09 33.88 3.87
N GLU A 245 55.85 33.99 4.97
CA GLU A 245 57.09 33.22 5.19
C GLU A 245 56.83 31.70 5.21
N THR A 246 55.72 31.28 5.82
CA THR A 246 55.35 29.86 5.95
C THR A 246 54.82 29.34 4.62
N LEU A 247 53.98 30.11 3.93
CA LEU A 247 53.52 29.81 2.59
C LEU A 247 54.67 29.65 1.59
N GLU A 248 55.63 30.59 1.61
CA GLU A 248 56.81 30.50 0.75
C GLU A 248 57.66 29.26 1.08
N ALA A 249 57.82 28.92 2.35
CA ALA A 249 58.53 27.70 2.77
C ALA A 249 57.82 26.41 2.32
N ILE A 250 56.49 26.36 2.40
CA ILE A 250 55.69 25.22 1.88
C ILE A 250 55.88 25.09 0.37
N CYS A 251 55.76 26.18 -0.39
CA CYS A 251 55.98 26.16 -1.83
C CYS A 251 57.40 25.68 -2.18
N LYS A 252 58.43 26.24 -1.54
CA LYS A 252 59.83 25.80 -1.74
C LYS A 252 60.02 24.31 -1.45
N TYR A 253 59.48 23.82 -0.33
CA TYR A 253 59.57 22.41 0.06
C TYR A 253 58.86 21.50 -0.96
N ALA A 254 57.65 21.85 -1.37
CA ALA A 254 56.86 21.03 -2.28
C ALA A 254 57.38 21.06 -3.73
N SER A 255 57.98 22.17 -4.15
CA SER A 255 58.60 22.32 -5.47
C SER A 255 59.93 21.58 -5.61
N ASP A 256 60.58 21.18 -4.51
CA ASP A 256 61.77 20.33 -4.55
C ASP A 256 61.39 18.87 -4.92
N PRO A 257 61.82 18.36 -6.09
CA PRO A 257 61.48 17.01 -6.53
C PRO A 257 61.92 15.91 -5.53
N ALA A 258 62.99 16.14 -4.75
CA ALA A 258 63.48 15.18 -3.77
C ALA A 258 62.46 14.90 -2.64
N ASN A 259 61.56 15.84 -2.38
CA ASN A 259 60.53 15.70 -1.35
C ASN A 259 59.33 14.87 -1.83
N GLY A 260 59.17 14.63 -3.13
CA GLY A 260 58.13 13.76 -3.68
C GLY A 260 56.71 14.25 -3.40
N VAL A 261 56.48 15.56 -3.28
CA VAL A 261 55.16 16.15 -3.06
C VAL A 261 54.55 16.61 -4.37
N TRP A 262 53.26 16.31 -4.59
CA TRP A 262 52.44 16.98 -5.59
C TRP A 262 51.69 18.12 -4.90
N ILE A 263 51.91 19.36 -5.31
CA ILE A 263 51.19 20.51 -4.78
C ILE A 263 50.32 21.11 -5.87
N ASP A 264 49.01 21.16 -5.64
CA ASP A 264 48.04 21.63 -6.62
C ASP A 264 46.72 22.06 -5.95
N ASN A 265 45.82 22.63 -6.74
CA ASN A 265 44.51 23.04 -6.27
C ASN A 265 43.62 21.82 -5.95
N VAL A 266 42.56 22.04 -5.18
CA VAL A 266 41.65 20.98 -4.71
C VAL A 266 40.96 20.28 -5.87
N HIS A 267 40.50 21.03 -6.87
CA HIS A 267 39.85 20.48 -8.06
C HIS A 267 40.74 19.46 -8.79
N ASN A 268 41.98 19.82 -9.12
CA ASN A 268 42.91 18.96 -9.84
C ASN A 268 43.20 17.66 -9.09
N ILE A 269 43.44 17.75 -7.78
CA ILE A 269 43.71 16.58 -6.94
C ILE A 269 42.45 15.72 -6.76
N ALA A 270 41.28 16.32 -6.51
CA ALA A 270 40.01 15.59 -6.39
C ALA A 270 39.67 14.84 -7.68
N SER A 271 39.79 15.51 -8.83
CA SER A 271 39.56 14.90 -10.15
C SER A 271 40.49 13.71 -10.40
N TYR A 272 41.77 13.82 -10.06
CA TYR A 272 42.72 12.71 -10.16
C TYR A 272 42.34 11.54 -9.24
N VAL A 273 41.97 11.83 -7.99
CA VAL A 273 41.55 10.78 -7.05
C VAL A 273 40.32 10.04 -7.55
N LYS A 274 39.31 10.76 -8.05
CA LYS A 274 38.10 10.17 -8.63
C LYS A 274 38.43 9.29 -9.83
N GLU A 275 39.26 9.78 -10.76
CA GLU A 275 39.71 9.02 -11.92
C GLU A 275 40.38 7.70 -11.50
N LYS A 276 41.29 7.75 -10.50
CA LYS A 276 41.99 6.56 -9.99
C LYS A 276 41.09 5.58 -9.25
N ARG A 277 40.00 6.05 -8.66
CA ARG A 277 38.96 5.20 -8.05
C ARG A 277 37.97 4.62 -9.07
N GLY A 278 38.03 5.04 -10.34
CA GLY A 278 37.02 4.69 -11.35
C GLY A 278 35.68 5.38 -11.13
N GLU A 279 35.65 6.45 -10.35
CA GLU A 279 34.46 7.30 -10.16
C GLU A 279 34.27 8.20 -11.39
N LYS A 280 33.02 8.36 -11.85
CA LYS A 280 32.70 9.28 -12.95
C LYS A 280 32.87 10.74 -12.51
N ALA A 281 33.16 11.64 -13.47
CA ALA A 281 33.10 13.08 -13.25
C ALA A 281 31.73 13.49 -12.68
N HIS A 282 31.70 14.52 -11.83
CA HIS A 282 30.48 15.00 -11.16
C HIS A 282 29.41 15.41 -12.19
N GLU A 283 28.37 14.59 -12.33
CA GLU A 283 27.16 14.94 -13.08
C GLU A 283 26.14 15.50 -12.09
N LYS A 284 25.77 16.78 -12.24
CA LYS A 284 24.68 17.37 -11.45
C LYS A 284 23.39 16.57 -11.69
N MET A 285 22.89 15.93 -10.63
CA MET A 285 21.60 15.23 -10.70
C MET A 285 20.48 16.21 -11.06
N PRO A 286 19.60 15.89 -12.03
CA PRO A 286 18.40 16.67 -12.29
C PRO A 286 17.57 16.85 -11.02
N LEU A 287 16.91 18.01 -10.85
CA LEU A 287 16.15 18.34 -9.64
C LEU A 287 15.14 17.24 -9.30
N TYR A 288 14.36 16.77 -10.28
CA TYR A 288 13.39 15.69 -10.06
C TYR A 288 14.01 14.36 -9.63
N ARG A 289 15.31 14.12 -9.84
CA ARG A 289 16.00 12.90 -9.36
C ARG A 289 16.63 13.07 -7.99
N ASN A 290 16.69 14.29 -7.46
CA ASN A 290 17.37 14.56 -6.20
C ASN A 290 16.36 14.53 -5.03
N PRO A 291 16.45 13.53 -4.13
CA PRO A 291 15.49 13.35 -3.04
C PRO A 291 15.58 14.41 -1.93
N VAL A 292 16.59 15.28 -1.97
CA VAL A 292 16.67 16.44 -1.06
C VAL A 292 15.54 17.44 -1.31
N TYR A 293 14.99 17.47 -2.52
CA TYR A 293 13.89 18.35 -2.86
C TYR A 293 12.53 17.74 -2.49
N PRO A 294 11.61 18.54 -1.89
CA PRO A 294 10.21 18.18 -1.75
C PRO A 294 9.58 17.61 -3.02
N VAL A 295 8.72 16.61 -2.86
CA VAL A 295 8.01 15.91 -3.95
C VAL A 295 7.35 16.89 -4.91
N ALA A 296 6.65 17.90 -4.42
CA ALA A 296 5.97 18.90 -5.26
C ALA A 296 6.92 19.62 -6.24
N MET A 297 8.14 19.96 -5.81
CA MET A 297 9.13 20.59 -6.70
C MET A 297 9.69 19.59 -7.70
N ARG A 298 9.93 18.34 -7.28
CA ARG A 298 10.40 17.27 -8.18
C ARG A 298 9.37 16.97 -9.27
N VAL A 299 8.08 16.92 -8.90
CA VAL A 299 6.98 16.76 -9.86
C VAL A 299 6.91 17.94 -10.82
N SER A 300 6.94 19.17 -10.31
CA SER A 300 6.91 20.37 -11.15
C SER A 300 8.08 20.41 -12.14
N ASP A 301 9.30 20.12 -11.68
CA ASP A 301 10.49 20.05 -12.54
C ASP A 301 10.34 19.00 -13.63
N LEU A 302 9.94 17.78 -13.26
CA LEU A 302 9.74 16.69 -14.22
C LEU A 302 8.63 17.02 -15.24
N LEU A 303 7.51 17.55 -14.78
CA LEU A 303 6.35 17.86 -15.61
C LEU A 303 6.65 18.90 -16.70
N THR A 304 7.49 19.90 -16.40
CA THR A 304 7.92 20.91 -17.39
C THR A 304 8.85 20.34 -18.47
N GLN A 305 9.52 19.22 -18.18
CA GLN A 305 10.42 18.56 -19.12
C GLN A 305 9.71 17.54 -20.00
N MET A 306 8.49 17.12 -19.67
CA MET A 306 7.74 16.09 -20.40
C MET A 306 7.06 16.63 -21.67
N THR A 307 7.10 15.84 -22.75
CA THR A 307 6.27 16.09 -23.95
C THR A 307 4.82 15.68 -23.71
N LEU A 308 3.91 16.10 -24.60
CA LEU A 308 2.52 15.66 -24.55
C LEU A 308 2.43 14.13 -24.68
N GLU A 309 3.19 13.54 -25.60
CA GLU A 309 3.22 12.10 -25.84
C GLU A 309 3.68 11.31 -24.60
N GLU A 310 4.70 11.79 -23.89
CA GLU A 310 5.14 11.18 -22.61
C GLU A 310 4.07 11.32 -21.52
N LYS A 311 3.38 12.45 -21.44
CA LYS A 311 2.27 12.67 -20.51
C LYS A 311 1.10 11.74 -20.79
N ILE A 312 0.74 11.55 -22.06
CA ILE A 312 -0.28 10.58 -22.49
C ILE A 312 0.16 9.14 -22.18
N GLY A 313 1.44 8.81 -22.38
CA GLY A 313 1.97 7.51 -21.95
C GLY A 313 1.77 7.27 -20.45
N GLN A 314 2.00 8.28 -19.60
CA GLN A 314 1.84 8.14 -18.15
C GLN A 314 0.41 7.88 -17.67
N ILE A 315 -0.61 8.47 -18.31
CA ILE A 315 -2.03 8.26 -17.93
C ILE A 315 -2.60 6.91 -18.40
N ASN A 316 -1.79 6.06 -19.03
CA ASN A 316 -2.18 4.72 -19.44
C ASN A 316 -1.41 3.68 -18.63
N MET A 317 -2.14 2.72 -18.04
CA MET A 317 -1.58 1.58 -17.30
C MET A 317 -2.38 0.32 -17.65
N PRO A 318 -2.23 -0.22 -18.87
CA PRO A 318 -3.17 -1.19 -19.41
C PRO A 318 -3.10 -2.53 -18.68
N CYS A 319 -4.26 -3.16 -18.55
CA CYS A 319 -4.43 -4.56 -18.25
C CYS A 319 -3.74 -5.40 -19.31
N VAL A 320 -2.87 -6.33 -18.90
CA VAL A 320 -2.08 -7.10 -19.86
C VAL A 320 -2.94 -8.13 -20.60
N TYR A 321 -4.12 -8.48 -20.10
CA TYR A 321 -5.06 -9.38 -20.79
C TYR A 321 -5.67 -8.77 -22.06
N GLU A 322 -5.59 -7.44 -22.25
CA GLU A 322 -6.20 -6.72 -23.38
C GLU A 322 -5.76 -7.26 -24.75
N GLY A 323 -6.73 -7.36 -25.66
CA GLY A 323 -6.56 -7.95 -27.00
C GLY A 323 -5.49 -7.25 -27.87
N PRO A 324 -5.43 -5.91 -27.91
CA PRO A 324 -4.39 -5.17 -28.65
C PRO A 324 -2.95 -5.52 -28.26
N LEU A 325 -2.72 -6.06 -27.06
CA LEU A 325 -1.39 -6.46 -26.59
C LEU A 325 -0.97 -7.85 -27.08
N GLY A 326 -1.81 -8.55 -27.82
CA GLY A 326 -1.54 -9.90 -28.32
C GLY A 326 -2.42 -10.97 -27.67
N LYS A 327 -2.41 -12.17 -28.25
CA LYS A 327 -3.26 -13.30 -27.82
C LYS A 327 -2.49 -14.36 -27.03
N THR A 328 -1.20 -14.47 -27.26
CA THR A 328 -0.31 -15.42 -26.57
C THR A 328 0.53 -14.74 -25.50
N ILE A 329 1.05 -15.52 -24.55
CA ILE A 329 2.00 -15.03 -23.52
C ILE A 329 3.22 -14.38 -24.18
N GLN A 330 3.75 -14.98 -25.25
CA GLN A 330 4.92 -14.47 -25.96
C GLN A 330 4.65 -13.10 -26.61
N GLU A 331 3.54 -12.96 -27.33
CA GLU A 331 3.15 -11.68 -27.95
C GLU A 331 2.94 -10.59 -26.89
N LYS A 332 2.24 -10.92 -25.81
CA LYS A 332 2.00 -9.98 -24.69
C LYS A 332 3.29 -9.57 -23.99
N THR A 333 4.22 -10.50 -23.80
CA THR A 333 5.54 -10.20 -23.22
C THR A 333 6.31 -9.21 -24.10
N GLU A 334 6.30 -9.40 -25.42
CA GLU A 334 6.94 -8.48 -26.36
C GLU A 334 6.24 -7.11 -26.39
N ALA A 335 4.90 -7.08 -26.35
CA ALA A 335 4.12 -5.85 -26.28
C ALA A 335 4.46 -5.04 -25.02
N VAL A 336 4.52 -5.69 -23.85
CA VAL A 336 4.91 -5.08 -22.57
C VAL A 336 6.30 -4.45 -22.63
N ARG A 337 7.29 -5.14 -23.23
CA ARG A 337 8.65 -4.57 -23.43
C ARG A 337 8.62 -3.34 -24.33
N LYS A 338 7.89 -3.40 -25.45
CA LYS A 338 7.74 -2.26 -26.38
C LYS A 338 7.02 -1.07 -25.75
N LEU A 339 5.97 -1.30 -24.97
CA LEU A 339 5.24 -0.26 -24.24
C LEU A 339 6.15 0.44 -23.21
N THR A 340 6.97 -0.34 -22.51
CA THR A 340 7.96 0.17 -21.55
C THR A 340 9.00 1.08 -22.24
N GLU A 341 9.45 0.72 -23.44
CA GLU A 341 10.39 1.53 -24.22
C GLU A 341 9.73 2.72 -24.95
N GLY A 342 8.39 2.82 -24.95
CA GLY A 342 7.66 3.82 -25.76
C GLY A 342 7.73 3.55 -27.27
N LYS A 343 7.83 2.27 -27.68
CA LYS A 343 7.97 1.83 -29.07
C LYS A 343 6.80 0.97 -29.56
N PHE A 344 5.73 0.86 -28.77
CA PHE A 344 4.55 0.10 -29.16
C PHE A 344 3.70 0.92 -30.14
N GLU A 345 3.33 0.31 -31.26
CA GLU A 345 2.50 0.96 -32.27
C GLU A 345 1.11 1.28 -31.70
N GLY A 346 0.68 2.54 -31.82
CA GLY A 346 -0.59 3.03 -31.28
C GLY A 346 -0.51 3.61 -29.86
N MET A 347 0.62 3.45 -29.15
CA MET A 347 0.86 4.13 -27.88
C MET A 347 1.87 5.27 -28.09
N PRO A 348 1.51 6.55 -27.84
CA PRO A 348 2.34 7.69 -28.24
C PRO A 348 3.64 7.87 -27.45
N GLY A 349 3.72 7.35 -26.22
CA GLY A 349 4.90 7.51 -25.37
C GLY A 349 5.10 6.36 -24.39
N PRO A 350 6.19 6.38 -23.60
CA PRO A 350 6.45 5.36 -22.58
C PRO A 350 5.33 5.29 -21.54
N ILE A 351 4.88 4.07 -21.26
CA ILE A 351 3.70 3.79 -20.45
C ILE A 351 3.90 4.19 -18.97
N GLY A 352 2.81 4.49 -18.26
CA GLY A 352 2.84 4.79 -16.82
C GLY A 352 3.13 3.57 -15.96
N GLY A 353 2.74 2.39 -16.43
CA GLY A 353 2.74 1.16 -15.66
C GLY A 353 1.94 0.06 -16.35
N PHE A 354 1.65 -1.00 -15.60
CA PHE A 354 0.78 -2.10 -16.06
C PHE A 354 -0.17 -2.52 -14.96
N PHE A 355 -1.29 -3.09 -15.37
CA PHE A 355 -2.28 -3.72 -14.51
C PHE A 355 -2.37 -5.21 -14.90
N THR A 356 -2.57 -6.12 -13.94
CA THR A 356 -2.73 -7.58 -14.15
C THR A 356 -1.61 -8.28 -14.93
N LEU A 357 -0.39 -7.74 -14.93
CA LEU A 357 0.74 -8.28 -15.68
C LEU A 357 1.18 -9.66 -15.16
N ALA A 358 1.41 -9.79 -13.85
CA ALA A 358 1.89 -11.03 -13.26
C ALA A 358 0.87 -12.16 -13.44
N ASN A 359 -0.41 -11.87 -13.18
CA ASN A 359 -1.47 -12.86 -13.38
C ASN A 359 -1.63 -13.29 -14.85
N THR A 360 -1.30 -12.43 -15.81
CA THR A 360 -1.57 -12.71 -17.23
C THR A 360 -0.43 -13.44 -17.94
N ILE A 361 0.83 -13.15 -17.61
CA ILE A 361 1.97 -13.68 -18.36
C ILE A 361 3.08 -14.32 -17.49
N LEU A 362 3.05 -14.20 -16.15
CA LEU A 362 4.13 -14.65 -15.26
C LEU A 362 3.69 -15.82 -14.36
N HIS A 363 3.50 -16.99 -14.99
CA HIS A 363 2.89 -18.15 -14.34
C HIS A 363 3.85 -19.07 -13.59
N GLU A 364 5.17 -18.86 -13.67
CA GLU A 364 6.19 -19.73 -13.03
C GLU A 364 6.49 -19.35 -11.56
N GLY A 365 5.76 -18.38 -11.02
CA GLY A 365 5.83 -17.98 -9.61
C GLY A 365 6.78 -16.81 -9.31
N THR A 366 7.04 -16.63 -8.02
CA THR A 366 7.66 -15.42 -7.43
C THR A 366 9.00 -15.02 -8.04
N LEU A 367 9.88 -15.99 -8.35
CA LEU A 367 11.21 -15.70 -8.90
C LEU A 367 11.13 -15.11 -10.31
N GLN A 368 10.24 -15.64 -11.17
CA GLN A 368 10.01 -15.11 -12.51
C GLN A 368 9.46 -13.69 -12.42
N GLN A 369 8.50 -13.47 -11.53
CA GLN A 369 7.85 -12.17 -11.32
C GLN A 369 8.87 -11.09 -10.91
N ALA A 370 9.61 -11.30 -9.82
CA ALA A 370 10.60 -10.35 -9.34
C ALA A 370 11.67 -10.01 -10.39
N ASN A 371 12.16 -11.03 -11.12
CA ASN A 371 13.16 -10.82 -12.16
C ASN A 371 12.62 -10.04 -13.36
N PHE A 372 11.40 -10.34 -13.79
CA PHE A 372 10.77 -9.66 -14.93
C PHE A 372 10.39 -8.21 -14.60
N PHE A 373 9.83 -7.95 -13.41
CA PHE A 373 9.56 -6.57 -12.99
C PHE A 373 10.86 -5.75 -12.86
N ASN A 374 11.94 -6.33 -12.36
CA ASN A 374 13.26 -5.69 -12.36
C ASN A 374 13.78 -5.42 -13.79
N GLU A 375 13.56 -6.33 -14.75
CA GLU A 375 13.89 -6.12 -16.18
C GLU A 375 13.15 -4.90 -16.74
N LEU A 376 11.84 -4.79 -16.48
CA LEU A 376 11.03 -3.67 -16.96
C LEU A 376 11.44 -2.34 -16.31
N GLN A 377 11.73 -2.31 -15.00
CA GLN A 377 12.22 -1.10 -14.34
C GLN A 377 13.57 -0.64 -14.92
N LYS A 378 14.50 -1.58 -15.17
CA LYS A 378 15.78 -1.26 -15.83
C LYS A 378 15.58 -0.68 -17.22
N THR A 379 14.60 -1.22 -17.96
CA THR A 379 14.24 -0.74 -19.30
C THR A 379 13.68 0.68 -19.24
N ALA A 380 12.69 0.92 -18.37
CA ALA A 380 12.06 2.23 -18.20
C ALA A 380 13.09 3.31 -17.83
N ILE A 381 14.01 3.00 -16.92
CA ILE A 381 15.01 3.96 -16.42
C ILE A 381 16.11 4.24 -17.44
N ASN A 382 16.63 3.21 -18.11
CA ASN A 382 17.84 3.32 -18.93
C ASN A 382 17.57 3.57 -20.43
N LYS A 383 16.38 3.23 -20.93
CA LYS A 383 16.05 3.31 -22.37
C LYS A 383 15.03 4.39 -22.71
N THR A 384 14.49 5.12 -21.73
CA THR A 384 13.61 6.26 -21.96
C THR A 384 14.32 7.57 -21.59
N ARG A 385 13.90 8.68 -22.22
CA ARG A 385 14.58 9.98 -22.11
C ARG A 385 14.62 10.53 -20.68
N LEU A 386 13.52 10.41 -19.94
CA LEU A 386 13.38 10.92 -18.57
C LEU A 386 13.60 9.84 -17.51
N GLY A 387 13.64 8.55 -17.89
CA GLY A 387 13.85 7.44 -16.95
C GLY A 387 12.81 7.39 -15.83
N ILE A 388 11.53 7.64 -16.16
CA ILE A 388 10.43 7.60 -15.19
C ILE A 388 10.12 6.12 -14.88
N PRO A 389 10.17 5.68 -13.62
CA PRO A 389 9.91 4.29 -13.24
C PRO A 389 8.45 3.89 -13.49
N LEU A 390 8.20 2.61 -13.68
CA LEU A 390 6.85 2.07 -13.91
C LEU A 390 6.09 1.89 -12.59
N LEU A 391 4.76 2.07 -12.64
CA LEU A 391 3.85 1.74 -11.56
C LEU A 391 3.11 0.42 -11.85
N GLN A 392 3.55 -0.65 -11.20
CA GLN A 392 2.96 -1.99 -11.34
C GLN A 392 1.77 -2.18 -10.40
N THR A 393 0.66 -2.66 -10.95
CA THR A 393 -0.61 -2.89 -10.24
C THR A 393 -1.11 -4.31 -10.46
N GLU A 394 -1.59 -4.94 -9.39
CA GLU A 394 -2.28 -6.23 -9.44
C GLU A 394 -3.56 -6.20 -8.61
N GLU A 395 -4.37 -7.25 -8.73
CA GLU A 395 -5.54 -7.42 -7.87
C GLU A 395 -5.15 -7.99 -6.51
N GLY A 396 -5.93 -7.60 -5.50
CA GLY A 396 -5.70 -7.87 -4.10
C GLY A 396 -6.92 -8.39 -3.34
N THR A 397 -8.01 -8.75 -4.01
CA THR A 397 -9.36 -8.97 -3.45
C THR A 397 -9.36 -9.79 -2.16
N HIS A 398 -8.68 -10.93 -2.14
CA HIS A 398 -8.57 -11.81 -0.97
C HIS A 398 -7.15 -12.39 -0.84
N GLY A 399 -6.14 -11.57 -1.12
CA GLY A 399 -4.76 -11.99 -1.31
C GLY A 399 -4.20 -11.45 -2.61
N LEU A 400 -2.90 -11.61 -2.83
CA LEU A 400 -2.27 -11.19 -4.08
C LEU A 400 -2.69 -12.14 -5.22
N MET A 401 -3.33 -11.60 -6.25
CA MET A 401 -3.73 -12.37 -7.44
C MET A 401 -2.52 -12.62 -8.37
N CYS A 402 -1.59 -13.49 -7.97
CA CYS A 402 -0.54 -13.97 -8.85
C CYS A 402 -0.17 -15.42 -8.54
N SER A 403 0.38 -16.11 -9.54
CA SER A 403 0.91 -17.46 -9.38
C SER A 403 1.92 -17.51 -8.23
N GLY A 404 1.70 -18.39 -7.26
CA GLY A 404 2.54 -18.52 -6.06
C GLY A 404 2.14 -17.68 -4.84
N GLY A 405 1.21 -16.72 -4.96
CA GLY A 405 0.71 -15.93 -3.80
C GLY A 405 -0.28 -16.70 -2.90
N THR A 406 -0.38 -16.34 -1.62
CA THR A 406 -1.30 -17.02 -0.68
C THR A 406 -2.76 -16.72 -1.01
N ILE A 407 -3.63 -17.75 -1.05
CA ILE A 407 -5.05 -17.62 -1.38
C ILE A 407 -5.90 -17.74 -0.11
N PHE A 408 -6.42 -16.61 0.37
CA PHE A 408 -7.29 -16.54 1.56
C PHE A 408 -8.77 -16.79 1.20
N PRO A 409 -9.67 -17.00 2.17
CA PRO A 409 -11.11 -16.96 1.93
C PRO A 409 -11.56 -15.63 1.31
N GLU A 410 -12.69 -15.60 0.62
CA GLU A 410 -13.17 -14.40 -0.11
C GLU A 410 -14.41 -13.75 0.53
N GLY A 411 -14.51 -12.42 0.41
CA GLY A 411 -15.64 -11.56 0.79
C GLY A 411 -16.41 -11.97 2.04
N LEU A 412 -17.62 -12.53 1.87
CA LEU A 412 -18.51 -12.90 2.97
C LEU A 412 -17.89 -13.92 3.94
N ALA A 413 -16.94 -14.75 3.48
CA ALA A 413 -16.18 -15.63 4.36
C ALA A 413 -15.31 -14.83 5.34
N LEU A 414 -14.57 -13.83 4.81
CA LEU A 414 -13.75 -12.94 5.61
C LEU A 414 -14.59 -12.02 6.50
N GLY A 415 -15.69 -11.48 5.97
CA GLY A 415 -16.66 -10.70 6.74
C GLY A 415 -17.20 -11.49 7.93
N SER A 416 -17.57 -12.75 7.68
CA SER A 416 -18.12 -13.64 8.71
C SER A 416 -17.15 -13.97 9.83
N THR A 417 -15.87 -13.63 9.70
CA THR A 417 -14.91 -13.73 10.82
C THR A 417 -15.20 -12.75 11.95
N TRP A 418 -15.76 -11.57 11.66
CA TRP A 418 -15.90 -10.46 12.62
C TRP A 418 -14.59 -10.19 13.38
N ASN A 419 -13.46 -10.23 12.67
CA ASN A 419 -12.12 -10.15 13.26
C ASN A 419 -11.21 -9.20 12.47
N MET A 420 -11.26 -7.91 12.78
CA MET A 420 -10.46 -6.88 12.10
C MET A 420 -8.95 -7.10 12.24
N LYS A 421 -8.49 -7.77 13.32
CA LYS A 421 -7.07 -8.13 13.43
C LYS A 421 -6.68 -9.16 12.38
N LEU A 422 -7.52 -10.19 12.17
CA LEU A 422 -7.26 -11.21 11.17
C LEU A 422 -7.28 -10.63 9.75
N ILE A 423 -8.22 -9.71 9.48
CA ILE A 423 -8.22 -8.93 8.22
C ILE A 423 -6.91 -8.14 8.07
N ASN A 424 -6.43 -7.48 9.13
CA ASN A 424 -5.16 -6.76 9.09
C ASN A 424 -3.96 -7.67 8.78
N ASP A 425 -3.92 -8.87 9.38
CA ASP A 425 -2.87 -9.85 9.14
C ASP A 425 -2.88 -10.33 7.67
N ILE A 426 -4.06 -10.64 7.11
CA ILE A 426 -4.24 -11.05 5.70
C ILE A 426 -3.70 -10.00 4.74
N TYR A 427 -4.14 -8.75 4.87
CA TYR A 427 -3.74 -7.70 3.93
C TYR A 427 -2.31 -7.19 4.16
N THR A 428 -1.75 -7.40 5.35
CA THR A 428 -0.31 -7.20 5.60
C THR A 428 0.50 -8.25 4.83
N ILE A 429 0.06 -9.51 4.82
CA ILE A 429 0.68 -10.56 4.02
C ILE A 429 0.55 -10.25 2.52
N ALA A 430 -0.65 -9.89 2.05
CA ALA A 430 -0.88 -9.56 0.63
C ALA A 430 0.03 -8.41 0.15
N ALA A 431 0.15 -7.33 0.93
CA ALA A 431 1.03 -6.20 0.60
C ALA A 431 2.52 -6.58 0.63
N ARG A 432 2.94 -7.40 1.60
CA ARG A 432 4.32 -7.91 1.68
C ARG A 432 4.66 -8.77 0.46
N GLU A 433 3.81 -9.73 0.11
CA GLU A 433 4.01 -10.60 -1.05
C GLU A 433 4.07 -9.76 -2.33
N ALA A 434 3.13 -8.83 -2.52
CA ALA A 434 3.07 -7.95 -3.69
C ALA A 434 4.32 -7.07 -3.81
N ARG A 435 4.68 -6.34 -2.75
CA ARG A 435 5.82 -5.41 -2.78
C ARG A 435 7.13 -6.15 -3.01
N SER A 436 7.27 -7.37 -2.49
CA SER A 436 8.49 -8.16 -2.63
C SER A 436 8.81 -8.54 -4.08
N VAL A 437 7.80 -8.70 -4.95
CA VAL A 437 8.00 -8.99 -6.38
C VAL A 437 8.03 -7.73 -7.25
N GLY A 438 7.84 -6.54 -6.69
CA GLY A 438 7.86 -5.27 -7.44
C GLY A 438 6.48 -4.79 -7.89
N ILE A 439 5.40 -5.27 -7.25
CA ILE A 439 4.05 -4.69 -7.39
C ILE A 439 3.91 -3.57 -6.37
N HIS A 440 3.35 -2.43 -6.78
CA HIS A 440 3.31 -1.21 -5.98
C HIS A 440 1.91 -0.84 -5.53
N GLN A 441 0.88 -1.38 -6.18
CA GLN A 441 -0.53 -1.12 -5.88
C GLN A 441 -1.29 -2.44 -5.95
N ILE A 442 -2.20 -2.64 -5.00
CA ILE A 442 -3.18 -3.73 -5.06
C ILE A 442 -4.59 -3.15 -5.13
N PHE A 443 -5.37 -3.59 -6.11
CA PHE A 443 -6.74 -3.12 -6.39
C PHE A 443 -7.78 -4.20 -6.13
N THR A 444 -9.05 -3.89 -6.44
CA THR A 444 -10.22 -4.73 -6.15
C THR A 444 -10.37 -5.05 -4.66
N LEU A 445 -9.95 -4.10 -3.83
CA LEU A 445 -10.25 -4.09 -2.40
C LEU A 445 -11.67 -3.56 -2.24
N VAL A 446 -12.66 -4.45 -2.38
CA VAL A 446 -14.08 -4.09 -2.45
C VAL A 446 -14.63 -3.76 -1.07
N VAL A 447 -14.87 -2.48 -0.81
CA VAL A 447 -15.32 -1.98 0.51
C VAL A 447 -16.77 -1.52 0.52
N GLU A 448 -17.53 -1.84 -0.52
CA GLU A 448 -18.91 -1.42 -0.66
C GLU A 448 -19.87 -2.37 0.08
N PRO A 449 -20.99 -1.88 0.66
CA PRO A 449 -21.98 -2.77 1.28
C PRO A 449 -22.82 -3.53 0.25
N ASN A 450 -22.88 -4.85 0.35
CA ASN A 450 -23.69 -5.73 -0.50
C ASN A 450 -25.20 -5.51 -0.27
N ARG A 451 -25.93 -4.93 -1.24
CA ARG A 451 -27.35 -4.57 -1.09
C ARG A 451 -28.31 -5.35 -1.98
N ASP A 452 -27.83 -5.95 -3.06
CA ASP A 452 -28.59 -6.88 -3.89
C ASP A 452 -27.80 -8.19 -4.10
N PRO A 453 -28.11 -9.27 -3.35
CA PRO A 453 -27.35 -10.51 -3.39
C PRO A 453 -27.38 -11.24 -4.75
N ARG A 454 -28.21 -10.81 -5.71
CA ARG A 454 -28.25 -11.40 -7.07
C ARG A 454 -27.01 -11.12 -7.91
N LEU A 455 -26.34 -10.00 -7.62
CA LEU A 455 -25.12 -9.60 -8.32
C LEU A 455 -24.01 -10.64 -8.12
N GLY A 456 -23.30 -10.96 -9.21
CA GLY A 456 -22.08 -11.76 -9.30
C GLY A 456 -21.07 -11.48 -8.20
N ARG A 457 -20.75 -10.20 -8.09
CA ARG A 457 -19.60 -9.65 -7.37
C ARG A 457 -19.83 -9.40 -5.88
N ASN A 458 -20.98 -9.81 -5.34
CA ASN A 458 -21.17 -9.77 -3.88
C ASN A 458 -20.16 -10.65 -3.14
N GLN A 459 -19.59 -11.66 -3.82
CA GLN A 459 -18.53 -12.49 -3.26
C GLN A 459 -17.25 -11.72 -2.95
N GLU A 460 -17.04 -10.55 -3.55
CA GLU A 460 -15.86 -9.71 -3.32
C GLU A 460 -16.04 -8.81 -2.09
N GLY A 461 -17.30 -8.46 -1.79
CA GLY A 461 -17.67 -7.60 -0.67
C GLY A 461 -17.83 -8.35 0.66
N TYR A 462 -17.66 -7.65 1.77
CA TYR A 462 -17.58 -8.28 3.10
C TYR A 462 -18.88 -8.29 3.89
N SER A 463 -19.81 -7.37 3.61
CA SER A 463 -21.01 -7.18 4.43
C SER A 463 -22.08 -6.36 3.71
N GLU A 464 -23.34 -6.45 4.17
CA GLU A 464 -24.41 -5.50 3.81
C GLU A 464 -24.40 -4.20 4.63
N ASP A 465 -23.53 -4.11 5.65
CA ASP A 465 -23.54 -3.03 6.63
C ASP A 465 -22.53 -1.90 6.33
N PRO A 466 -22.97 -0.63 6.23
CA PRO A 466 -22.08 0.51 5.97
C PRO A 466 -20.99 0.73 7.03
N TRP A 467 -21.30 0.54 8.31
CA TRP A 467 -20.33 0.76 9.39
C TRP A 467 -19.27 -0.34 9.40
N PHE A 468 -19.67 -1.61 9.23
CA PHE A 468 -18.77 -2.74 9.10
C PHE A 468 -17.83 -2.56 7.91
N CYS A 469 -18.36 -2.21 6.74
CA CYS A 469 -17.56 -1.92 5.55
C CYS A 469 -16.61 -0.73 5.75
N SER A 470 -16.98 0.26 6.56
CA SER A 470 -16.09 1.36 6.95
C SER A 470 -14.91 0.87 7.80
N MET A 471 -15.15 -0.06 8.72
CA MET A 471 -14.08 -0.67 9.51
C MET A 471 -13.18 -1.58 8.65
N MET A 472 -13.75 -2.28 7.67
CA MET A 472 -12.98 -3.04 6.67
C MET A 472 -12.06 -2.10 5.87
N ALA A 473 -12.60 -1.03 5.29
CA ALA A 473 -11.83 -0.05 4.53
C ALA A 473 -10.65 0.51 5.34
N LYS A 474 -10.91 0.94 6.58
CA LYS A 474 -9.88 1.43 7.49
C LYS A 474 -8.79 0.39 7.76
N THR A 475 -9.20 -0.85 8.04
CA THR A 475 -8.29 -1.95 8.39
C THR A 475 -7.41 -2.33 7.22
N ILE A 476 -7.99 -2.47 6.03
CA ILE A 476 -7.29 -2.81 4.80
C ILE A 476 -6.29 -1.72 4.43
N VAL A 477 -6.71 -0.45 4.38
CA VAL A 477 -5.82 0.67 4.02
C VAL A 477 -4.61 0.73 4.96
N ASN A 478 -4.82 0.59 6.27
CA ASN A 478 -3.72 0.60 7.24
C ASN A 478 -2.78 -0.61 7.08
N ALA A 479 -3.32 -1.81 6.79
CA ALA A 479 -2.52 -3.02 6.57
C ALA A 479 -1.64 -2.89 5.32
N VAL A 480 -2.25 -2.45 4.23
CA VAL A 480 -1.65 -2.41 2.88
C VAL A 480 -0.65 -1.27 2.74
N GLN A 481 -1.04 -0.06 3.16
CA GLN A 481 -0.21 1.15 2.97
C GLN A 481 0.74 1.42 4.13
N GLY A 482 0.37 1.01 5.36
CA GLY A 482 1.09 1.41 6.56
C GLY A 482 1.15 2.92 6.77
N SER A 483 2.05 3.37 7.63
CA SER A 483 2.34 4.81 7.82
C SER A 483 3.33 5.37 6.81
N ASP A 484 4.05 4.50 6.10
CA ASP A 484 5.03 4.84 5.07
C ASP A 484 4.88 3.88 3.88
N VAL A 485 4.27 4.37 2.81
CA VAL A 485 3.98 3.58 1.61
C VAL A 485 5.24 3.26 0.79
N SER A 486 6.39 3.89 1.10
CA SER A 486 7.67 3.58 0.46
C SER A 486 8.36 2.33 1.04
N ALA A 487 7.87 1.83 2.17
CA ALA A 487 8.43 0.67 2.85
C ALA A 487 8.41 -0.59 1.96
N ARG A 488 9.39 -1.47 2.17
CA ARG A 488 9.66 -2.67 1.34
C ARG A 488 8.57 -3.74 1.39
N ASP A 489 7.60 -3.60 2.28
CA ASP A 489 6.50 -4.54 2.52
C ASP A 489 5.13 -3.85 2.42
N LYS A 490 5.07 -2.63 1.86
CA LYS A 490 3.85 -1.83 1.70
C LYS A 490 3.56 -1.50 0.24
N THR A 491 2.27 -1.40 -0.07
CA THR A 491 1.74 -1.03 -1.39
C THR A 491 0.64 0.02 -1.22
N VAL A 492 0.19 0.61 -2.32
CA VAL A 492 -1.00 1.45 -2.33
C VAL A 492 -2.25 0.56 -2.25
N ALA A 493 -3.20 0.96 -1.40
CA ALA A 493 -4.52 0.35 -1.34
C ALA A 493 -5.43 1.00 -2.38
N GLY A 494 -5.82 0.23 -3.40
CA GLY A 494 -6.81 0.59 -4.41
C GLY A 494 -8.19 0.10 -4.02
N LEU A 495 -9.02 1.00 -3.48
CA LEU A 495 -10.38 0.68 -3.05
C LEU A 495 -11.35 0.62 -4.25
N CYS A 496 -12.25 -0.37 -4.25
CA CYS A 496 -13.21 -0.63 -5.33
C CYS A 496 -14.66 -0.79 -4.83
N HIS A 497 -15.71 -0.49 -5.62
CA HIS A 497 -15.70 0.34 -6.85
C HIS A 497 -16.38 1.68 -6.51
N TYR A 498 -15.69 2.79 -6.76
CA TYR A 498 -16.10 4.11 -6.24
C TYR A 498 -17.11 4.83 -7.13
N PRO A 499 -18.21 5.27 -6.52
CA PRO A 499 -18.96 4.53 -5.54
C PRO A 499 -20.11 3.83 -6.24
N GLY A 500 -20.36 2.57 -5.91
CA GLY A 500 -21.61 1.94 -6.27
C GLY A 500 -21.47 0.86 -7.33
N GLN A 501 -21.81 -0.36 -6.97
CA GLN A 501 -22.07 -1.45 -7.92
C GLN A 501 -22.98 -2.51 -7.33
N SER A 502 -23.16 -2.49 -6.00
CA SER A 502 -23.76 -3.56 -5.20
C SER A 502 -25.29 -3.51 -5.11
N GLN A 503 -25.93 -2.49 -5.69
CA GLN A 503 -27.40 -2.38 -5.78
C GLN A 503 -27.86 -1.98 -7.19
N PRO A 504 -27.48 -2.72 -8.24
CA PRO A 504 -27.89 -2.38 -9.59
C PRO A 504 -29.38 -2.65 -9.76
N SER A 505 -30.07 -1.77 -10.48
CA SER A 505 -31.47 -2.00 -10.82
C SER A 505 -31.61 -3.29 -11.63
N GLY A 506 -32.48 -4.19 -11.17
CA GLY A 506 -32.66 -5.52 -11.75
C GLY A 506 -31.67 -6.60 -11.29
N GLY A 507 -30.65 -6.26 -10.49
CA GLY A 507 -29.65 -7.22 -9.99
C GLY A 507 -28.59 -7.64 -11.01
N LEU A 508 -28.43 -6.87 -12.10
CA LEU A 508 -27.47 -7.14 -13.17
C LEU A 508 -26.23 -6.25 -13.04
N GLU A 509 -25.05 -6.84 -13.23
CA GLU A 509 -23.79 -6.12 -13.30
C GLU A 509 -23.84 -4.98 -14.32
N ARG A 510 -23.21 -3.84 -13.96
CA ARG A 510 -23.21 -2.57 -14.70
C ARG A 510 -24.59 -1.89 -14.80
N GLY A 511 -25.64 -2.48 -14.24
CA GLY A 511 -26.95 -1.88 -14.14
C GLY A 511 -26.90 -0.56 -13.36
N ALA A 512 -27.70 0.42 -13.78
CA ALA A 512 -27.75 1.71 -13.12
C ALA A 512 -28.18 1.58 -11.65
N MET A 513 -27.65 2.44 -10.79
CA MET A 513 -28.08 2.54 -9.40
C MET A 513 -29.12 3.65 -9.27
N GLU A 514 -30.38 3.25 -9.17
CA GLU A 514 -31.52 4.16 -9.01
C GLU A 514 -31.71 4.54 -7.54
N ILE A 515 -30.78 5.35 -7.03
CA ILE A 515 -30.74 5.77 -5.62
C ILE A 515 -30.77 7.29 -5.47
N SER A 516 -31.26 7.75 -4.31
CA SER A 516 -31.19 9.18 -3.93
C SER A 516 -29.79 9.56 -3.46
N GLU A 517 -29.45 10.86 -3.50
CA GLU A 517 -28.19 11.36 -2.90
C GLU A 517 -28.10 11.01 -1.40
N ARG A 518 -29.22 11.04 -0.68
CA ARG A 518 -29.28 10.63 0.73
C ARG A 518 -28.81 9.19 0.90
N THR A 519 -29.38 8.26 0.12
CA THR A 519 -28.98 6.86 0.15
C THR A 519 -27.51 6.69 -0.24
N LEU A 520 -27.03 7.42 -1.25
CA LEU A 520 -25.62 7.43 -1.63
C LEU A 520 -24.73 7.80 -0.43
N ARG A 521 -25.06 8.89 0.28
CA ARG A 521 -24.28 9.41 1.42
C ARG A 521 -24.37 8.56 2.68
N GLU A 522 -25.54 7.99 2.99
CA GLU A 522 -25.77 7.24 4.22
C GLU A 522 -25.39 5.75 4.10
N VAL A 523 -25.44 5.17 2.89
CA VAL A 523 -25.22 3.74 2.68
C VAL A 523 -23.90 3.45 1.97
N PHE A 524 -23.64 4.08 0.83
CA PHE A 524 -22.55 3.65 -0.06
C PHE A 524 -21.25 4.44 0.14
N LEU A 525 -21.33 5.71 0.54
CA LEU A 525 -20.18 6.58 0.78
C LEU A 525 -19.44 6.41 2.13
N PRO A 526 -20.04 5.91 3.23
CA PRO A 526 -19.33 5.83 4.52
C PRO A 526 -17.99 5.07 4.49
N PRO A 527 -17.86 3.91 3.79
CA PRO A 527 -16.59 3.21 3.70
C PRO A 527 -15.48 4.01 3.00
N TRP A 528 -15.85 4.81 2.01
CA TRP A 528 -14.93 5.68 1.27
C TRP A 528 -14.51 6.88 2.10
N GLU A 529 -15.46 7.51 2.79
CA GLU A 529 -15.15 8.60 3.71
C GLU A 529 -14.12 8.14 4.76
N THR A 530 -14.34 6.97 5.35
CA THR A 530 -13.42 6.39 6.35
C THR A 530 -12.08 6.00 5.73
N GLY A 531 -12.09 5.27 4.61
CA GLY A 531 -10.86 4.84 3.93
C GLY A 531 -9.99 6.01 3.48
N ILE A 532 -10.59 7.12 3.06
CA ILE A 532 -9.89 8.30 2.52
C ILE A 532 -9.53 9.29 3.62
N LYS A 533 -10.52 9.82 4.36
CA LYS A 533 -10.27 10.90 5.33
C LYS A 533 -9.58 10.41 6.59
N ILE A 534 -9.86 9.18 7.02
CA ILE A 534 -9.32 8.63 8.27
C ILE A 534 -8.10 7.76 8.02
N ALA A 535 -8.14 6.86 7.03
CA ALA A 535 -7.03 5.93 6.78
C ALA A 535 -6.05 6.40 5.69
N GLY A 536 -6.41 7.40 4.88
CA GLY A 536 -5.49 7.98 3.88
C GLY A 536 -5.28 7.11 2.64
N ALA A 537 -6.30 6.40 2.17
CA ALA A 537 -6.22 5.60 0.93
C ALA A 537 -5.66 6.45 -0.25
N LEU A 538 -4.82 5.82 -1.07
CA LEU A 538 -4.13 6.46 -2.20
C LEU A 538 -4.55 5.90 -3.57
N GLY A 539 -5.48 4.96 -3.62
CA GLY A 539 -6.03 4.43 -4.88
C GLY A 539 -7.55 4.25 -4.78
N VAL A 540 -8.24 4.62 -5.87
CA VAL A 540 -9.67 4.41 -6.05
C VAL A 540 -9.92 3.98 -7.50
N MET A 541 -10.78 2.99 -7.71
CA MET A 541 -11.26 2.62 -9.04
C MET A 541 -12.67 3.16 -9.27
N ALA A 542 -12.87 3.96 -10.32
CA ALA A 542 -14.20 4.44 -10.70
C ALA A 542 -15.04 3.29 -11.28
N THR A 543 -16.27 3.16 -10.82
CA THR A 543 -17.20 2.07 -11.17
C THR A 543 -17.96 2.29 -12.49
N TYR A 544 -18.56 1.23 -13.05
CA TYR A 544 -19.40 1.30 -14.27
C TYR A 544 -20.76 1.99 -14.12
N PRO A 545 -21.57 1.71 -13.07
CA PRO A 545 -22.97 2.12 -13.04
C PRO A 545 -23.19 3.62 -13.17
N ALA A 546 -24.32 3.94 -13.79
CA ALA A 546 -24.86 5.28 -13.77
C ALA A 546 -25.60 5.56 -12.47
N ILE A 547 -25.27 6.67 -11.84
CA ILE A 547 -25.99 7.23 -10.68
C ILE A 547 -26.61 8.54 -11.15
N ASP A 548 -27.91 8.68 -10.91
CA ASP A 548 -28.72 9.76 -11.49
C ASP A 548 -28.53 9.89 -13.02
N ARG A 549 -28.45 8.72 -13.69
CA ARG A 549 -28.29 8.57 -15.15
C ARG A 549 -26.96 9.06 -15.73
N ILE A 550 -25.97 9.38 -14.90
CA ILE A 550 -24.62 9.76 -15.33
C ILE A 550 -23.66 8.62 -14.96
N PRO A 551 -22.98 7.97 -15.93
CA PRO A 551 -21.98 6.94 -15.63
C PRO A 551 -20.84 7.53 -14.82
N THR A 552 -20.37 6.79 -13.82
CA THR A 552 -19.43 7.32 -12.84
C THR A 552 -18.11 7.79 -13.47
N HIS A 553 -17.61 7.11 -14.52
CA HIS A 553 -16.44 7.56 -15.29
C HIS A 553 -16.56 8.97 -15.87
N ALA A 554 -17.77 9.49 -16.11
CA ALA A 554 -18.02 10.85 -16.62
C ALA A 554 -18.69 11.78 -15.59
N ASN A 555 -18.74 11.39 -14.31
CA ASN A 555 -19.51 12.11 -13.29
C ASN A 555 -18.61 13.04 -12.43
N GLU A 556 -18.53 14.32 -12.80
CA GLU A 556 -17.74 15.33 -12.08
C GLU A 556 -18.24 15.58 -10.64
N PHE A 557 -19.55 15.45 -10.41
CA PHE A 557 -20.12 15.57 -9.06
C PHE A 557 -19.57 14.47 -8.14
N ILE A 558 -19.43 13.24 -8.64
CA ILE A 558 -18.91 12.12 -7.85
C ILE A 558 -17.38 12.14 -7.76
N LEU A 559 -16.68 12.21 -8.90
CA LEU A 559 -15.22 12.03 -8.98
C LEU A 559 -14.42 13.28 -8.62
N THR A 560 -15.01 14.46 -8.70
CA THR A 560 -14.35 15.72 -8.32
C THR A 560 -14.98 16.32 -7.07
N LYS A 561 -16.26 16.69 -7.10
CA LYS A 561 -16.88 17.39 -5.96
C LYS A 561 -16.87 16.53 -4.69
N ILE A 562 -17.47 15.34 -4.71
CA ILE A 562 -17.48 14.47 -3.51
C ILE A 562 -16.06 13.93 -3.22
N LEU A 563 -15.42 13.26 -4.18
CA LEU A 563 -14.17 12.55 -3.91
C LEU A 563 -12.99 13.47 -3.57
N ARG A 564 -12.80 14.56 -4.34
CA ARG A 564 -11.62 15.43 -4.21
C ARG A 564 -11.87 16.61 -3.30
N GLU A 565 -13.04 17.26 -3.38
CA GLU A 565 -13.33 18.47 -2.60
C GLU A 565 -13.88 18.13 -1.21
N GLU A 566 -14.89 17.26 -1.11
CA GLU A 566 -15.50 16.91 0.18
C GLU A 566 -14.65 15.90 0.98
N PHE A 567 -14.11 14.85 0.32
CA PHE A 567 -13.28 13.83 0.99
C PHE A 567 -11.78 14.16 0.98
N GLY A 568 -11.33 15.10 0.15
CA GLY A 568 -9.93 15.50 0.13
C GLY A 568 -8.97 14.46 -0.46
N PHE A 569 -9.45 13.49 -1.26
CA PHE A 569 -8.65 12.38 -1.77
C PHE A 569 -7.40 12.86 -2.53
N LYS A 570 -6.22 12.30 -2.18
CA LYS A 570 -4.90 12.69 -2.73
C LYS A 570 -4.23 11.61 -3.59
N GLY A 571 -4.92 10.50 -3.84
CA GLY A 571 -4.45 9.37 -4.62
C GLY A 571 -4.85 9.42 -6.10
N LEU A 572 -4.78 8.28 -6.78
CA LEU A 572 -5.20 8.11 -8.17
C LEU A 572 -6.62 7.57 -8.31
N VAL A 573 -7.36 8.09 -9.29
CA VAL A 573 -8.59 7.47 -9.82
C VAL A 573 -8.26 6.69 -11.08
N LEU A 574 -8.38 5.36 -11.01
CA LEU A 574 -8.25 4.46 -12.15
C LEU A 574 -9.61 4.20 -12.78
N SER A 575 -9.64 3.95 -14.08
CA SER A 575 -10.81 3.37 -14.72
C SER A 575 -10.96 1.91 -14.30
N GLU A 576 -12.17 1.38 -14.41
CA GLU A 576 -12.38 -0.07 -14.42
C GLU A 576 -12.15 -0.62 -15.84
N GLY A 577 -12.15 -1.95 -15.98
CA GLY A 577 -11.93 -2.66 -17.24
C GLY A 577 -12.96 -2.31 -18.34
N GLY A 578 -12.54 -1.53 -19.33
CA GLY A 578 -13.43 -1.01 -20.37
C GLY A 578 -14.41 0.04 -19.84
N GLY A 579 -14.06 0.74 -18.76
CA GLY A 579 -14.90 1.75 -18.11
C GLY A 579 -15.28 2.90 -19.03
N LEU A 580 -14.40 3.34 -19.94
CA LEU A 580 -14.73 4.42 -20.88
C LEU A 580 -15.78 3.99 -21.90
N ASN A 581 -15.89 2.69 -22.21
CA ASN A 581 -16.95 2.18 -23.08
C ASN A 581 -18.36 2.44 -22.51
N THR A 582 -18.53 2.59 -21.19
CA THR A 582 -19.82 2.94 -20.58
C THR A 582 -20.40 4.23 -21.13
N ILE A 583 -19.56 5.25 -21.27
CA ILE A 583 -19.93 6.55 -21.83
C ILE A 583 -20.40 6.41 -23.28
N SER A 584 -19.71 5.54 -24.04
CA SER A 584 -20.01 5.28 -25.45
C SER A 584 -21.31 4.50 -25.65
N TYR A 585 -21.48 3.34 -25.01
CA TYR A 585 -22.69 2.51 -25.23
C TYR A 585 -23.94 3.10 -24.57
N MET A 586 -23.80 4.01 -23.61
CA MET A 586 -24.89 4.82 -23.07
C MET A 586 -25.23 6.04 -23.96
N ASN A 587 -24.58 6.18 -25.12
CA ASN A 587 -24.80 7.23 -26.12
C ASN A 587 -24.55 8.65 -25.61
N LEU A 588 -23.59 8.85 -24.71
CA LEU A 588 -23.22 10.19 -24.22
C LEU A 588 -22.20 10.88 -25.13
N ALA A 589 -21.31 10.11 -25.76
CA ALA A 589 -20.24 10.61 -26.62
C ALA A 589 -20.39 10.10 -28.06
N LYS A 590 -20.04 10.93 -29.05
CA LYS A 590 -20.13 10.59 -30.48
C LYS A 590 -18.94 9.76 -30.98
N ASN A 591 -17.82 9.80 -30.27
CA ASN A 591 -16.58 9.11 -30.61
C ASN A 591 -15.68 8.99 -29.39
N ALA A 592 -14.61 8.19 -29.51
CA ALA A 592 -13.66 7.93 -28.43
C ALA A 592 -12.99 9.21 -27.89
N GLY A 593 -12.74 10.22 -28.74
CA GLY A 593 -12.20 11.51 -28.31
C GLY A 593 -13.12 12.23 -27.31
N GLU A 594 -14.42 12.32 -27.59
CA GLU A 594 -15.40 12.90 -26.65
C GLU A 594 -15.48 12.07 -25.35
N THR A 595 -15.43 10.74 -25.45
CA THR A 595 -15.39 9.85 -24.27
C THR A 595 -14.20 10.15 -23.36
N GLY A 596 -13.00 10.27 -23.92
CA GLY A 596 -11.79 10.60 -23.17
C GLY A 596 -11.85 12.00 -22.54
N GLU A 597 -12.39 12.98 -23.27
CA GLU A 597 -12.60 14.34 -22.76
C GLU A 597 -13.52 14.35 -21.53
N PHE A 598 -14.66 13.67 -21.59
CA PHE A 598 -15.61 13.63 -20.48
C PHE A 598 -15.01 12.96 -19.25
N ALA A 599 -14.32 11.83 -19.44
CA ALA A 599 -13.72 11.11 -18.32
C ALA A 599 -12.60 11.90 -17.64
N LEU A 600 -11.71 12.51 -18.43
CA LEU A 600 -10.64 13.35 -17.89
C LEU A 600 -11.21 14.60 -17.20
N LYS A 601 -12.25 15.25 -17.75
CA LYS A 601 -12.91 16.39 -17.08
C LYS A 601 -13.51 15.98 -15.74
N ALA A 602 -14.22 14.85 -15.68
CA ALA A 602 -14.87 14.35 -14.47
C ALA A 602 -13.91 14.11 -13.30
N GLY A 603 -12.67 13.73 -13.59
CA GLY A 603 -11.63 13.54 -12.56
C GLY A 603 -10.87 12.21 -12.64
N LEU A 604 -11.12 11.40 -13.68
CA LEU A 604 -10.36 10.18 -13.95
C LEU A 604 -8.90 10.52 -14.27
N ASP A 605 -7.96 9.78 -13.68
CA ASP A 605 -6.52 10.05 -13.83
C ASP A 605 -5.84 9.03 -14.76
N VAL A 606 -6.23 7.75 -14.68
CA VAL A 606 -5.55 6.64 -15.37
C VAL A 606 -6.55 5.74 -16.08
N GLY A 607 -6.31 5.46 -17.36
CA GLY A 607 -7.02 4.43 -18.12
C GLY A 607 -6.31 3.08 -18.05
N ILE A 608 -7.04 1.99 -17.78
CA ILE A 608 -6.49 0.63 -17.66
C ILE A 608 -6.87 -0.32 -18.81
N SER A 609 -7.66 0.07 -19.79
CA SER A 609 -8.15 -0.86 -20.84
C SER A 609 -7.70 -0.58 -22.27
N TYR A 610 -6.55 0.07 -22.47
CA TYR A 610 -6.06 0.44 -23.81
C TYR A 610 -7.18 1.06 -24.67
N GLU A 611 -7.84 2.10 -24.14
CA GLU A 611 -9.02 2.68 -24.78
C GLU A 611 -8.64 3.92 -25.58
N ASP A 612 -9.13 4.01 -26.82
CA ASP A 612 -8.82 5.08 -27.79
C ASP A 612 -8.94 6.49 -27.19
N GLY A 613 -9.92 6.71 -26.32
CA GLY A 613 -10.14 8.02 -25.70
C GLY A 613 -8.97 8.55 -24.88
N TYR A 614 -8.05 7.70 -24.43
CA TYR A 614 -6.89 8.07 -23.61
C TYR A 614 -5.55 7.96 -24.36
N ILE A 615 -5.55 7.72 -25.67
CA ILE A 615 -4.34 7.58 -26.49
C ILE A 615 -4.27 8.64 -27.61
N LEU A 616 -4.31 8.23 -28.88
CA LEU A 616 -4.16 9.14 -30.03
C LEU A 616 -5.29 10.20 -30.12
N PRO A 617 -6.59 9.85 -30.01
CA PRO A 617 -7.66 10.84 -29.89
C PRO A 617 -7.47 11.89 -28.79
N MET A 618 -6.85 11.55 -27.66
CA MET A 618 -6.56 12.53 -26.61
C MET A 618 -5.51 13.56 -27.07
N ILE A 619 -4.48 13.13 -27.80
CA ILE A 619 -3.51 14.05 -28.40
C ILE A 619 -4.20 15.03 -29.37
N GLU A 620 -5.11 14.51 -30.21
CA GLU A 620 -5.88 15.32 -31.15
C GLU A 620 -6.77 16.33 -30.40
N ASN A 621 -7.43 15.92 -29.33
CA ASN A 621 -8.24 16.80 -28.49
C ASN A 621 -7.42 17.93 -27.85
N VAL A 622 -6.21 17.64 -27.37
CA VAL A 622 -5.32 18.66 -26.79
C VAL A 622 -4.83 19.62 -27.86
N LYS A 623 -4.34 19.11 -29.00
CA LYS A 623 -3.88 19.94 -30.13
C LYS A 623 -5.01 20.78 -30.73
N GLY A 624 -6.24 20.26 -30.71
CA GLY A 624 -7.44 20.95 -31.16
C GLY A 624 -8.08 21.88 -30.12
N GLY A 625 -7.54 21.97 -28.90
CA GLY A 625 -8.03 22.85 -27.84
C GLY A 625 -9.33 22.40 -27.15
N LYS A 626 -9.79 21.16 -27.37
CA LYS A 626 -10.96 20.59 -26.69
C LYS A 626 -10.66 20.15 -25.26
N VAL A 627 -9.45 19.64 -25.05
CA VAL A 627 -8.88 19.31 -23.74
C VAL A 627 -7.71 20.24 -23.49
N SER A 628 -7.66 20.86 -22.31
CA SER A 628 -6.57 21.78 -21.96
C SER A 628 -5.34 21.01 -21.46
N MET A 629 -4.16 21.58 -21.61
CA MET A 629 -2.92 20.95 -21.13
C MET A 629 -2.93 20.80 -19.61
N GLU A 630 -3.60 21.71 -18.90
CA GLU A 630 -3.74 21.71 -17.44
C GLU A 630 -4.49 20.47 -16.93
N LEU A 631 -5.46 19.94 -17.69
CA LEU A 631 -6.18 18.71 -17.31
C LEU A 631 -5.27 17.48 -17.42
N ILE A 632 -4.43 17.43 -18.46
CA ILE A 632 -3.41 16.38 -18.61
C ILE A 632 -2.37 16.50 -17.49
N ASP A 633 -1.88 17.70 -17.25
CA ASP A 633 -0.89 17.99 -16.22
C ASP A 633 -1.40 17.66 -14.82
N ARG A 634 -2.69 17.88 -14.54
CA ARG A 634 -3.34 17.47 -13.29
C ARG A 634 -3.27 15.95 -13.08
N ALA A 635 -3.65 15.16 -14.09
CA ALA A 635 -3.61 13.70 -14.00
C ALA A 635 -2.17 13.18 -13.84
N VAL A 636 -1.24 13.67 -14.67
CA VAL A 636 0.18 13.28 -14.61
C VAL A 636 0.84 13.69 -13.29
N THR A 637 0.52 14.88 -12.76
CA THR A 637 1.02 15.33 -11.45
C THR A 637 0.69 14.31 -10.35
N ARG A 638 -0.56 13.83 -10.30
CA ARG A 638 -0.99 12.83 -9.30
C ARG A 638 -0.24 11.50 -9.46
N ILE A 639 -0.01 11.06 -10.70
CA ILE A 639 0.73 9.82 -11.01
C ILE A 639 2.19 9.96 -10.56
N LEU A 640 2.85 11.07 -10.89
CA LEU A 640 4.23 11.32 -10.48
C LEU A 640 4.36 11.46 -8.96
N GLU A 641 3.44 12.17 -8.30
CA GLU A 641 3.39 12.25 -6.84
C GLU A 641 3.34 10.88 -6.19
N GLN A 642 2.51 9.97 -6.71
CA GLN A 642 2.44 8.61 -6.16
C GLN A 642 3.74 7.82 -6.38
N LYS A 643 4.35 7.93 -7.57
CA LYS A 643 5.66 7.30 -7.84
C LYS A 643 6.77 7.81 -6.90
N PHE A 644 6.77 9.11 -6.60
CA PHE A 644 7.69 9.67 -5.60
C PHE A 644 7.36 9.23 -4.17
N ARG A 645 6.08 9.19 -3.77
CA ARG A 645 5.65 8.69 -2.45
C ARG A 645 6.08 7.23 -2.22
N LEU A 646 6.07 6.43 -3.27
CA LEU A 646 6.50 5.03 -3.26
C LEU A 646 8.03 4.85 -3.26
N GLY A 647 8.80 5.94 -3.39
CA GLY A 647 10.26 5.92 -3.44
C GLY A 647 10.84 5.33 -4.73
N LEU A 648 10.09 5.27 -5.83
CA LEU A 648 10.50 4.56 -7.04
C LEU A 648 11.63 5.24 -7.81
N PHE A 649 11.81 6.55 -7.62
CA PHE A 649 12.94 7.26 -8.22
C PHE A 649 14.26 6.98 -7.49
N GLU A 650 14.19 6.50 -6.25
CA GLU A 650 15.35 6.15 -5.42
C GLU A 650 15.61 4.64 -5.43
N ASN A 651 14.57 3.83 -5.23
CA ASN A 651 14.64 2.38 -5.05
C ASN A 651 13.62 1.65 -5.96
N PRO A 652 13.86 1.60 -7.28
CA PRO A 652 12.94 0.98 -8.24
C PRO A 652 13.01 -0.55 -8.31
N PHE A 653 13.99 -1.19 -7.67
CA PHE A 653 14.27 -2.62 -7.82
C PHE A 653 13.98 -3.40 -6.54
N VAL A 654 13.70 -4.69 -6.69
CA VAL A 654 13.48 -5.63 -5.58
C VAL A 654 14.54 -6.74 -5.53
N ASP A 655 14.71 -7.35 -4.37
CA ASP A 655 15.53 -8.55 -4.18
C ASP A 655 14.68 -9.81 -4.44
N SER A 656 15.01 -10.55 -5.49
CA SER A 656 14.27 -11.74 -5.90
C SER A 656 14.44 -12.93 -4.94
N ALA A 657 15.56 -13.03 -4.22
CA ALA A 657 15.74 -14.06 -3.20
C ALA A 657 14.88 -13.77 -1.96
N TYR A 658 14.81 -12.51 -1.56
CA TYR A 658 13.89 -12.08 -0.50
C TYR A 658 12.44 -12.37 -0.87
N ALA A 659 12.02 -12.06 -2.10
CA ALA A 659 10.65 -12.30 -2.57
C ALA A 659 10.20 -13.76 -2.39
N VAL A 660 11.03 -14.71 -2.82
CA VAL A 660 10.76 -16.15 -2.66
C VAL A 660 10.62 -16.55 -1.18
N ASN A 661 11.43 -15.97 -0.30
CA ASN A 661 11.43 -16.33 1.12
C ASN A 661 10.21 -15.81 1.90
N VAL A 662 9.54 -14.75 1.42
CA VAL A 662 8.41 -14.11 2.13
C VAL A 662 7.04 -14.41 1.52
N THR A 663 7.00 -15.16 0.41
CA THR A 663 5.78 -15.51 -0.32
C THR A 663 5.29 -16.89 0.09
N HIS A 664 3.99 -17.03 0.33
CA HIS A 664 3.30 -18.29 0.64
C HIS A 664 3.98 -19.12 1.74
N THR A 665 4.40 -18.40 2.79
CA THR A 665 5.05 -18.97 3.96
C THR A 665 4.09 -19.84 4.79
N LYS A 666 4.63 -20.67 5.69
CA LYS A 666 3.80 -21.43 6.64
C LYS A 666 2.93 -20.54 7.54
N GLU A 667 3.40 -19.34 7.85
CA GLU A 667 2.62 -18.35 8.58
C GLU A 667 1.43 -17.88 7.74
N SER A 668 1.66 -17.57 6.46
CA SER A 668 0.59 -17.18 5.53
C SER A 668 -0.49 -18.27 5.41
N GLN A 669 -0.07 -19.54 5.24
CA GLN A 669 -0.99 -20.69 5.17
C GLN A 669 -1.77 -20.89 6.48
N TYR A 670 -1.13 -20.68 7.63
CA TYR A 670 -1.82 -20.75 8.92
C TYR A 670 -2.88 -19.65 9.04
N VAL A 671 -2.57 -18.42 8.61
CA VAL A 671 -3.55 -17.33 8.58
C VAL A 671 -4.71 -17.64 7.63
N ALA A 672 -4.45 -18.23 6.46
CA ALA A 672 -5.50 -18.68 5.54
C ALA A 672 -6.42 -19.73 6.18
N LEU A 673 -5.85 -20.71 6.89
CA LEU A 673 -6.61 -21.72 7.63
C LEU A 673 -7.44 -21.12 8.77
N GLU A 674 -6.86 -20.21 9.57
CA GLU A 674 -7.58 -19.55 10.66
C GLU A 674 -8.70 -18.64 10.13
N ALA A 675 -8.49 -17.94 9.02
CA ALA A 675 -9.52 -17.14 8.36
C ALA A 675 -10.69 -18.02 7.90
N ALA A 676 -10.41 -19.17 7.28
CA ALA A 676 -11.44 -20.11 6.88
C ALA A 676 -12.22 -20.66 8.10
N ARG A 677 -11.51 -21.07 9.17
CA ARG A 677 -12.13 -21.57 10.41
C ARG A 677 -13.02 -20.53 11.09
N GLU A 678 -12.57 -19.27 11.15
CA GLU A 678 -13.32 -18.19 11.78
C GLU A 678 -14.47 -17.67 10.92
N GLY A 679 -14.40 -17.83 9.59
CA GLY A 679 -15.42 -17.40 8.64
C GLY A 679 -16.58 -18.38 8.47
N ILE A 680 -16.39 -19.67 8.75
CA ILE A 680 -17.44 -20.68 8.67
C ILE A 680 -18.57 -20.41 9.69
N VAL A 681 -19.81 -20.38 9.21
CA VAL A 681 -21.02 -20.11 10.00
C VAL A 681 -21.83 -21.40 10.17
N LEU A 682 -22.12 -21.75 11.42
CA LEU A 682 -23.06 -22.83 11.73
C LEU A 682 -24.50 -22.29 11.68
N LEU A 683 -25.24 -22.61 10.63
CA LEU A 683 -26.60 -22.10 10.41
C LEU A 683 -27.67 -22.90 11.15
N LYS A 684 -27.42 -24.20 11.35
CA LYS A 684 -28.35 -25.12 12.01
C LYS A 684 -27.61 -26.30 12.60
N ASN A 685 -28.01 -26.77 13.78
CA ASN A 685 -27.48 -27.98 14.42
C ASN A 685 -28.52 -28.60 15.37
N GLU A 686 -29.39 -29.45 14.85
CA GLU A 686 -30.40 -30.15 15.62
C GLU A 686 -29.83 -31.39 16.32
N LYS A 687 -30.28 -31.62 17.56
CA LYS A 687 -29.93 -32.79 18.39
C LYS A 687 -28.42 -32.99 18.56
N ASP A 688 -27.65 -31.89 18.54
CA ASP A 688 -26.19 -31.89 18.67
C ASP A 688 -25.52 -32.89 17.70
N LEU A 689 -26.00 -32.94 16.44
CA LEU A 689 -25.43 -33.80 15.41
C LEU A 689 -23.94 -33.46 15.17
N LEU A 690 -23.61 -32.17 15.16
CA LEU A 690 -22.25 -31.66 15.16
C LEU A 690 -21.80 -31.25 16.57
N PRO A 691 -20.53 -31.46 16.93
CA PRO A 691 -19.47 -32.04 16.10
C PRO A 691 -19.51 -33.57 15.99
N LEU A 692 -19.03 -34.10 14.87
CA LEU A 692 -18.89 -35.52 14.61
C LEU A 692 -17.83 -36.18 15.48
N LYS A 693 -18.12 -37.42 15.85
CA LYS A 693 -17.12 -38.29 16.49
C LYS A 693 -16.11 -38.76 15.46
N LYS A 694 -14.84 -38.85 15.85
CA LYS A 694 -13.77 -39.37 14.97
C LYS A 694 -13.88 -40.88 14.68
N GLU A 695 -14.63 -41.61 15.51
CA GLU A 695 -14.83 -43.06 15.43
C GLU A 695 -16.09 -43.46 14.65
N ILE A 696 -16.37 -42.82 13.51
CA ILE A 696 -17.48 -43.19 12.61
C ILE A 696 -17.02 -44.33 11.70
N ARG A 697 -17.88 -45.33 11.42
CA ARG A 697 -17.47 -46.46 10.57
C ARG A 697 -17.54 -46.13 9.09
N SER A 698 -18.56 -45.39 8.65
CA SER A 698 -18.72 -45.03 7.24
C SER A 698 -19.31 -43.63 7.02
N ILE A 699 -18.69 -42.88 6.11
CA ILE A 699 -19.08 -41.51 5.75
C ILE A 699 -19.29 -41.48 4.22
N ALA A 700 -20.47 -41.03 3.80
CA ALA A 700 -20.69 -40.63 2.42
C ALA A 700 -20.37 -39.14 2.27
N VAL A 701 -19.51 -38.79 1.32
CA VAL A 701 -19.22 -37.41 0.92
C VAL A 701 -19.82 -37.22 -0.47
N ILE A 702 -20.80 -36.34 -0.60
CA ILE A 702 -21.67 -36.25 -1.77
C ILE A 702 -21.73 -34.81 -2.27
N GLY A 703 -21.71 -34.59 -3.58
CA GLY A 703 -22.07 -33.30 -4.17
C GLY A 703 -20.98 -32.68 -5.06
N PRO A 704 -21.36 -31.74 -5.94
CA PRO A 704 -20.47 -31.17 -6.95
C PRO A 704 -19.26 -30.44 -6.38
N ASN A 705 -19.39 -29.90 -5.16
CA ASN A 705 -18.38 -29.07 -4.52
C ASN A 705 -17.54 -29.84 -3.49
N ALA A 706 -17.78 -31.14 -3.31
CA ALA A 706 -17.09 -31.90 -2.27
C ALA A 706 -15.62 -32.19 -2.61
N ASP A 707 -15.30 -32.33 -3.89
CA ASP A 707 -13.96 -32.63 -4.41
C ASP A 707 -13.63 -31.73 -5.61
N ASN A 708 -13.84 -30.43 -5.45
CA ASN A 708 -13.54 -29.42 -6.45
C ASN A 708 -12.66 -28.33 -5.84
N GLU A 709 -11.40 -28.25 -6.29
CA GLU A 709 -10.44 -27.27 -5.79
C GLU A 709 -10.88 -25.83 -6.08
N LYS A 710 -11.25 -25.53 -7.33
CA LYS A 710 -11.49 -24.17 -7.80
C LYS A 710 -12.71 -23.51 -7.20
N ASN A 711 -13.78 -24.26 -6.97
CA ASN A 711 -15.03 -23.69 -6.44
C ASN A 711 -14.86 -23.12 -5.01
N GLN A 712 -13.75 -23.43 -4.34
CA GLN A 712 -13.44 -22.91 -3.01
C GLN A 712 -12.60 -21.62 -3.01
N LEU A 713 -12.16 -21.14 -4.18
CA LEU A 713 -11.11 -20.12 -4.28
C LEU A 713 -11.63 -18.70 -4.62
N GLY A 714 -12.80 -18.57 -5.25
CA GLY A 714 -13.31 -17.25 -5.63
C GLY A 714 -12.90 -16.81 -7.04
N ASP A 715 -13.38 -15.64 -7.48
CA ASP A 715 -13.13 -15.18 -8.86
C ASP A 715 -11.76 -14.52 -9.07
N TYR A 716 -11.34 -13.64 -8.18
CA TYR A 716 -10.04 -12.95 -8.25
C TYR A 716 -8.85 -13.83 -7.78
N THR A 717 -8.90 -15.12 -8.10
CA THR A 717 -7.79 -16.07 -7.94
C THR A 717 -6.91 -16.11 -9.19
N SER A 718 -5.61 -16.36 -9.00
CA SER A 718 -4.64 -16.40 -10.10
C SER A 718 -5.00 -17.45 -11.17
N LYS A 719 -4.75 -17.14 -12.45
CA LYS A 719 -5.01 -18.07 -13.58
C LYS A 719 -4.29 -19.40 -13.45
N VAL A 720 -3.10 -19.39 -12.86
CA VAL A 720 -2.30 -20.58 -12.57
C VAL A 720 -2.05 -20.63 -11.07
N VAL A 721 -2.73 -21.58 -10.41
CA VAL A 721 -2.58 -21.89 -8.99
C VAL A 721 -1.44 -22.89 -8.85
N LEU A 722 -0.43 -22.56 -8.03
CA LEU A 722 0.72 -23.43 -7.72
C LEU A 722 0.63 -24.05 -6.33
N GLN A 723 -0.29 -23.55 -5.51
CA GLN A 723 -0.56 -23.99 -4.15
C GLN A 723 -1.28 -25.33 -4.17
N GLU A 724 -1.05 -26.14 -3.13
CA GLU A 724 -1.86 -27.33 -2.88
C GLU A 724 -3.21 -26.87 -2.32
N ILE A 725 -4.30 -27.24 -2.99
CA ILE A 725 -5.66 -26.88 -2.58
C ILE A 725 -6.32 -28.08 -1.90
N VAL A 726 -6.81 -27.88 -0.68
CA VAL A 726 -7.42 -28.97 0.09
C VAL A 726 -8.94 -28.94 -0.11
N THR A 727 -9.48 -30.00 -0.72
CA THR A 727 -10.94 -30.15 -0.90
C THR A 727 -11.64 -30.59 0.39
N VAL A 728 -12.95 -30.40 0.48
CA VAL A 728 -13.75 -30.90 1.63
C VAL A 728 -13.58 -32.41 1.80
N LEU A 729 -13.55 -33.16 0.69
CA LEU A 729 -13.29 -34.60 0.70
C LEU A 729 -11.93 -34.92 1.33
N ASP A 730 -10.88 -34.22 0.94
CA ASP A 730 -9.54 -34.45 1.46
C ASP A 730 -9.40 -34.04 2.93
N GLY A 731 -10.04 -32.94 3.32
CA GLY A 731 -10.17 -32.54 4.72
C GLY A 731 -10.85 -33.60 5.58
N VAL A 732 -11.98 -34.16 5.11
CA VAL A 732 -12.70 -35.24 5.81
C VAL A 732 -11.84 -36.50 5.92
N LYS A 733 -11.19 -36.93 4.83
CA LYS A 733 -10.27 -38.09 4.86
C LYS A 733 -9.13 -37.88 5.85
N ALA A 734 -8.59 -36.67 5.95
CA ALA A 734 -7.49 -36.35 6.86
C ALA A 734 -7.89 -36.39 8.35
N LYS A 735 -9.19 -36.26 8.67
CA LYS A 735 -9.69 -36.29 10.06
C LYS A 735 -10.02 -37.67 10.61
N VAL A 736 -10.20 -38.66 9.74
CA VAL A 736 -10.61 -40.01 10.14
C VAL A 736 -9.48 -41.01 9.98
N GLY A 737 -9.50 -42.06 10.81
CA GLY A 737 -8.52 -43.14 10.73
C GLY A 737 -8.77 -44.10 9.57
N SER A 738 -7.81 -44.97 9.27
CA SER A 738 -7.91 -45.99 8.22
C SER A 738 -9.05 -47.00 8.41
N GLY A 739 -9.64 -47.08 9.62
CA GLY A 739 -10.81 -47.89 9.92
C GLY A 739 -12.15 -47.31 9.45
N THR A 740 -12.18 -46.03 9.05
CA THR A 740 -13.39 -45.36 8.54
C THR A 740 -13.48 -45.47 7.02
N SER A 741 -14.59 -45.97 6.50
CA SER A 741 -14.85 -46.03 5.07
C SER A 741 -15.44 -44.70 4.59
N VAL A 742 -14.64 -43.90 3.88
CA VAL A 742 -15.10 -42.68 3.20
C VAL A 742 -15.43 -43.00 1.74
N LYS A 743 -16.66 -42.76 1.32
CA LYS A 743 -17.13 -42.96 -0.07
C LYS A 743 -17.53 -41.62 -0.67
N TYR A 744 -17.01 -41.32 -1.86
CA TYR A 744 -17.31 -40.10 -2.58
C TYR A 744 -18.16 -40.34 -3.82
N ILE A 745 -19.07 -39.42 -4.10
CA ILE A 745 -19.70 -39.29 -5.42
C ILE A 745 -20.07 -37.82 -5.69
N LYS A 746 -19.82 -37.34 -6.91
CA LYS A 746 -20.18 -35.98 -7.33
C LYS A 746 -21.69 -35.75 -7.32
N GLY A 747 -22.48 -36.75 -7.73
CA GLY A 747 -23.95 -36.73 -7.69
C GLY A 747 -24.60 -35.91 -8.81
N CYS A 748 -24.24 -34.63 -8.99
CA CYS A 748 -24.73 -33.79 -10.09
C CYS A 748 -23.72 -32.69 -10.45
N ASP A 749 -23.97 -31.94 -11.53
CA ASP A 749 -23.31 -30.65 -11.79
C ASP A 749 -23.99 -29.51 -11.01
N VAL A 750 -23.25 -28.41 -10.77
CA VAL A 750 -23.79 -27.20 -10.10
C VAL A 750 -24.92 -26.57 -10.91
N ILE A 751 -24.76 -26.49 -12.23
CA ILE A 751 -25.77 -25.97 -13.16
C ILE A 751 -25.83 -26.86 -14.40
N GLY A 752 -27.02 -26.99 -14.98
CA GLY A 752 -27.28 -27.91 -16.08
C GLY A 752 -27.41 -29.37 -15.63
N ASP A 753 -27.34 -30.29 -16.60
CA ASP A 753 -27.65 -31.72 -16.44
C ASP A 753 -26.67 -32.65 -17.15
N LYS A 754 -25.47 -32.17 -17.52
CA LYS A 754 -24.46 -32.96 -18.25
C LYS A 754 -24.02 -34.21 -17.47
N TYR A 755 -23.85 -34.10 -16.15
CA TYR A 755 -23.57 -35.21 -15.26
C TYR A 755 -24.62 -35.32 -14.15
N GLN A 756 -25.25 -36.49 -14.04
CA GLN A 756 -26.19 -36.83 -12.97
C GLN A 756 -26.06 -38.31 -12.58
N ASP A 757 -25.74 -38.57 -11.32
CA ASP A 757 -25.79 -39.89 -10.69
C ASP A 757 -26.43 -39.82 -9.29
N ILE A 758 -27.69 -39.37 -9.28
CA ILE A 758 -28.51 -39.24 -8.07
C ILE A 758 -28.79 -40.64 -7.47
N ALA A 759 -28.92 -41.67 -8.30
CA ALA A 759 -29.14 -43.05 -7.84
C ALA A 759 -27.91 -43.61 -7.10
N GLY A 760 -26.70 -43.33 -7.61
CA GLY A 760 -25.44 -43.64 -6.93
C GLY A 760 -25.32 -42.92 -5.59
N ALA A 761 -25.68 -41.63 -5.54
CA ALA A 761 -25.69 -40.85 -4.29
C ALA A 761 -26.62 -41.46 -3.23
N ARG A 762 -27.85 -41.80 -3.61
CA ARG A 762 -28.82 -42.53 -2.76
C ARG A 762 -28.21 -43.84 -2.22
N LYS A 763 -27.54 -44.61 -3.08
CA LYS A 763 -26.95 -45.90 -2.72
C LYS A 763 -25.83 -45.75 -1.69
N ILE A 764 -24.91 -44.80 -1.87
CA ILE A 764 -23.80 -44.63 -0.92
C ILE A 764 -24.25 -44.00 0.39
N ALA A 765 -25.22 -43.08 0.36
CA ALA A 765 -25.82 -42.48 1.56
C ALA A 765 -26.48 -43.56 2.43
N LYS A 766 -27.32 -44.42 1.83
CA LYS A 766 -27.99 -45.53 2.54
C LYS A 766 -27.02 -46.55 3.14
N ALA A 767 -25.81 -46.67 2.59
CA ALA A 767 -24.77 -47.58 3.05
C ALA A 767 -23.76 -46.94 4.02
N SER A 768 -24.02 -45.70 4.46
CA SER A 768 -23.12 -44.94 5.34
C SER A 768 -23.83 -44.57 6.64
N ASP A 769 -23.06 -44.41 7.72
CA ASP A 769 -23.60 -43.98 9.02
C ASP A 769 -24.02 -42.50 8.98
N ILE A 770 -23.37 -41.71 8.12
CA ILE A 770 -23.64 -40.30 7.91
C ILE A 770 -23.35 -39.87 6.47
N ALA A 771 -24.06 -38.85 5.99
CA ALA A 771 -23.82 -38.20 4.70
C ALA A 771 -23.45 -36.72 4.91
N ILE A 772 -22.29 -36.32 4.38
CA ILE A 772 -21.85 -34.94 4.23
C ILE A 772 -22.13 -34.55 2.78
N VAL A 773 -23.09 -33.66 2.56
CA VAL A 773 -23.52 -33.22 1.23
C VAL A 773 -23.00 -31.80 1.00
N VAL A 774 -22.18 -31.59 -0.02
CA VAL A 774 -21.49 -30.32 -0.31
C VAL A 774 -22.06 -29.72 -1.59
N LEU A 775 -22.84 -28.64 -1.45
CA LEU A 775 -23.59 -27.98 -2.53
C LEU A 775 -23.23 -26.49 -2.59
N GLY A 776 -23.75 -25.78 -3.58
CA GLY A 776 -23.69 -24.32 -3.66
C GLY A 776 -23.47 -23.85 -5.08
N GLU A 777 -22.43 -23.04 -5.27
CA GLU A 777 -22.10 -22.35 -6.52
C GLU A 777 -20.76 -22.85 -7.09
N ASN A 778 -20.46 -22.51 -8.35
CA ASN A 778 -19.18 -22.78 -8.99
C ASN A 778 -18.45 -21.50 -9.39
N GLU A 779 -17.16 -21.67 -9.68
CA GLU A 779 -16.26 -20.59 -10.09
C GLU A 779 -16.68 -19.94 -11.42
N TRP A 780 -16.46 -18.63 -11.53
CA TRP A 780 -16.93 -17.78 -12.63
C TRP A 780 -16.44 -18.20 -14.01
N GLN A 781 -15.18 -18.59 -14.15
CA GLN A 781 -14.56 -19.08 -15.39
C GLN A 781 -14.80 -20.58 -15.64
N SER A 782 -15.84 -21.15 -15.01
CA SER A 782 -16.22 -22.54 -15.25
C SER A 782 -16.36 -22.80 -16.76
N PRO A 783 -15.90 -23.98 -17.25
CA PRO A 783 -15.95 -24.32 -18.67
C PRO A 783 -17.34 -24.10 -19.29
N ASP A 784 -17.36 -23.78 -20.58
CA ASP A 784 -18.58 -23.51 -21.35
C ASP A 784 -19.42 -22.31 -20.84
N LYS A 785 -18.80 -21.37 -20.11
CA LYS A 785 -19.44 -20.18 -19.51
C LYS A 785 -20.59 -20.54 -18.56
N THR A 786 -20.35 -21.55 -17.72
CA THR A 786 -21.34 -22.07 -16.77
C THR A 786 -21.09 -21.62 -15.33
N GLY A 787 -20.33 -20.55 -15.12
CA GLY A 787 -20.17 -19.94 -13.80
C GLY A 787 -21.53 -19.50 -13.23
N THR A 788 -21.71 -19.62 -11.93
CA THR A 788 -22.93 -19.18 -11.24
C THR A 788 -22.67 -18.01 -10.30
N ASN A 789 -21.42 -17.61 -10.11
CA ASN A 789 -21.02 -16.53 -9.22
C ASN A 789 -19.78 -15.80 -9.74
N GLY A 790 -19.58 -14.54 -9.34
CA GLY A 790 -18.46 -13.69 -9.78
C GLY A 790 -18.74 -12.74 -10.93
N GLU A 791 -17.71 -11.97 -11.31
CA GLU A 791 -17.80 -10.94 -12.35
C GLU A 791 -18.41 -11.49 -13.66
N GLY A 792 -19.54 -10.91 -14.07
CA GLY A 792 -20.32 -11.26 -15.25
C GLY A 792 -21.33 -12.40 -15.04
N TYR A 793 -21.47 -12.94 -13.83
CA TYR A 793 -22.29 -14.11 -13.51
C TYR A 793 -23.33 -13.81 -12.42
N ASP A 794 -24.29 -12.95 -12.77
CA ASP A 794 -25.46 -12.60 -11.96
C ASP A 794 -26.55 -13.69 -12.01
N VAL A 795 -27.38 -13.75 -10.96
CA VAL A 795 -28.47 -14.73 -10.87
C VAL A 795 -29.85 -14.09 -10.72
N ALA A 796 -30.84 -14.63 -11.44
CA ALA A 796 -32.24 -14.22 -11.26
C ALA A 796 -32.88 -14.85 -10.00
N SER A 797 -32.43 -16.05 -9.62
CA SER A 797 -32.86 -16.76 -8.41
C SER A 797 -31.67 -17.03 -7.50
N LEU A 798 -31.88 -16.90 -6.19
CA LEU A 798 -30.91 -17.27 -5.15
C LEU A 798 -31.07 -18.75 -4.72
N ASP A 799 -32.01 -19.48 -5.31
CA ASP A 799 -32.16 -20.91 -5.05
C ASP A 799 -30.93 -21.69 -5.57
N LEU A 800 -30.71 -22.90 -5.05
CA LEU A 800 -29.66 -23.79 -5.57
C LEU A 800 -29.90 -24.09 -7.06
N THR A 801 -28.89 -23.87 -7.90
CA THR A 801 -28.96 -24.14 -9.33
C THR A 801 -28.94 -25.64 -9.64
N GLY A 802 -29.39 -25.99 -10.85
CA GLY A 802 -29.30 -27.36 -11.36
C GLY A 802 -30.16 -28.35 -10.57
N SER A 803 -29.65 -29.56 -10.36
CA SER A 803 -30.34 -30.64 -9.64
C SER A 803 -29.86 -30.82 -8.19
N GLN A 804 -29.20 -29.82 -7.62
CA GLN A 804 -28.60 -29.90 -6.30
C GLN A 804 -29.63 -30.10 -5.18
N GLU A 805 -30.76 -29.36 -5.21
CA GLU A 805 -31.83 -29.56 -4.20
C GLU A 805 -32.46 -30.96 -4.32
N GLU A 806 -32.61 -31.49 -5.53
CA GLU A 806 -33.12 -32.85 -5.75
C GLU A 806 -32.14 -33.92 -5.24
N LEU A 807 -30.84 -33.75 -5.49
CA LEU A 807 -29.80 -34.60 -4.91
C LEU A 807 -29.90 -34.64 -3.38
N LEU A 808 -30.06 -33.47 -2.74
CA LEU A 808 -30.19 -33.36 -1.29
C LEU A 808 -31.44 -34.07 -0.76
N LYS A 809 -32.60 -33.86 -1.41
CA LYS A 809 -33.86 -34.53 -1.08
C LYS A 809 -33.70 -36.05 -1.13
N VAL A 810 -33.13 -36.57 -2.20
CA VAL A 810 -32.92 -38.01 -2.38
C VAL A 810 -31.98 -38.60 -1.34
N VAL A 811 -30.94 -37.88 -0.93
CA VAL A 811 -30.04 -38.32 0.15
C VAL A 811 -30.76 -38.30 1.49
N TYR A 812 -31.53 -37.24 1.79
CA TYR A 812 -32.32 -37.15 3.02
C TYR A 812 -33.36 -38.27 3.14
N GLU A 813 -34.02 -38.64 2.04
CA GLU A 813 -35.02 -39.72 1.98
C GLU A 813 -34.46 -41.11 2.34
N THR A 814 -33.13 -41.32 2.36
CA THR A 814 -32.56 -42.61 2.79
C THR A 814 -32.71 -42.85 4.29
N GLY A 815 -33.02 -41.80 5.06
CA GLY A 815 -33.03 -41.82 6.53
C GLY A 815 -31.63 -41.75 7.15
N THR A 816 -30.57 -41.60 6.35
CA THR A 816 -29.21 -41.37 6.84
C THR A 816 -29.11 -39.95 7.39
N PRO A 817 -28.48 -39.71 8.56
CA PRO A 817 -28.22 -38.35 9.03
C PRO A 817 -27.45 -37.55 7.98
N VAL A 818 -27.95 -36.34 7.66
CA VAL A 818 -27.40 -35.47 6.63
C VAL A 818 -26.83 -34.20 7.25
N ILE A 819 -25.61 -33.85 6.86
CA ILE A 819 -25.04 -32.52 7.06
C ILE A 819 -24.93 -31.86 5.69
N LEU A 820 -25.50 -30.66 5.55
CA LEU A 820 -25.29 -29.83 4.37
C LEU A 820 -24.11 -28.88 4.63
N VAL A 821 -23.12 -28.90 3.74
CA VAL A 821 -22.06 -27.90 3.66
C VAL A 821 -22.29 -27.08 2.40
N LEU A 822 -22.26 -25.76 2.53
CA LEU A 822 -22.46 -24.82 1.45
C LEU A 822 -21.13 -24.17 1.05
N ILE A 823 -20.85 -24.14 -0.25
CA ILE A 823 -19.71 -23.43 -0.86
C ILE A 823 -20.27 -22.48 -1.92
N ASN A 824 -20.28 -21.18 -1.63
CA ASN A 824 -20.93 -20.12 -2.41
C ASN A 824 -20.39 -18.74 -2.02
N GLY A 825 -20.49 -17.76 -2.91
CA GLY A 825 -20.01 -16.40 -2.61
C GLY A 825 -21.13 -15.40 -2.31
N ARG A 826 -22.39 -15.79 -2.46
CA ARG A 826 -23.57 -14.99 -2.09
C ARG A 826 -24.51 -15.78 -1.18
N PRO A 827 -25.49 -15.15 -0.49
CA PRO A 827 -26.47 -15.88 0.29
C PRO A 827 -27.43 -16.68 -0.61
N LEU A 828 -27.63 -17.96 -0.30
CA LEU A 828 -28.54 -18.85 -1.03
C LEU A 828 -29.89 -19.06 -0.32
N SER A 829 -30.98 -19.05 -1.09
CA SER A 829 -32.36 -19.28 -0.65
C SER A 829 -32.66 -20.78 -0.54
N ILE A 830 -32.18 -21.43 0.52
CA ILE A 830 -32.30 -22.90 0.71
C ILE A 830 -33.47 -23.31 1.63
N ARG A 831 -34.69 -22.85 1.33
CA ARG A 831 -35.87 -23.02 2.22
C ARG A 831 -36.15 -24.46 2.62
N TRP A 832 -36.15 -25.38 1.66
CA TRP A 832 -36.42 -26.80 1.93
C TRP A 832 -35.35 -27.39 2.85
N ALA A 833 -34.07 -27.06 2.61
CA ALA A 833 -32.97 -27.55 3.43
C ALA A 833 -33.04 -26.99 4.85
N ALA A 834 -33.31 -25.69 5.01
CA ALA A 834 -33.47 -25.05 6.32
C ALA A 834 -34.57 -25.72 7.16
N GLU A 835 -35.66 -26.16 6.52
CA GLU A 835 -36.74 -26.90 7.20
C GLU A 835 -36.34 -28.35 7.54
N LYS A 836 -35.74 -29.09 6.60
CA LYS A 836 -35.60 -30.55 6.69
C LYS A 836 -34.24 -31.06 7.16
N ILE A 837 -33.15 -30.38 6.84
CA ILE A 837 -31.80 -30.86 7.15
C ILE A 837 -31.45 -30.52 8.60
N PRO A 838 -30.91 -31.47 9.39
CA PRO A 838 -30.64 -31.24 10.81
C PRO A 838 -29.40 -30.38 11.07
N ALA A 839 -28.39 -30.41 10.20
CA ALA A 839 -27.18 -29.61 10.34
C ALA A 839 -26.79 -28.93 9.02
N ILE A 840 -26.55 -27.62 9.08
CA ILE A 840 -26.18 -26.78 7.93
C ILE A 840 -24.98 -25.93 8.31
N VAL A 841 -23.91 -26.05 7.52
CA VAL A 841 -22.66 -25.31 7.65
C VAL A 841 -22.48 -24.46 6.40
N GLU A 842 -22.40 -23.15 6.58
CA GLU A 842 -22.05 -22.20 5.53
C GLU A 842 -20.53 -21.97 5.56
N ALA A 843 -19.84 -22.46 4.53
CA ALA A 843 -18.40 -22.33 4.40
C ALA A 843 -17.98 -21.22 3.43
N TRP A 844 -18.93 -20.60 2.74
CA TRP A 844 -18.71 -19.56 1.76
C TRP A 844 -17.69 -19.99 0.69
N ILE A 845 -16.70 -19.13 0.39
CA ILE A 845 -15.52 -19.42 -0.40
C ILE A 845 -14.33 -19.47 0.56
N PRO A 846 -13.91 -20.67 1.01
CA PRO A 846 -13.03 -20.82 2.16
C PRO A 846 -11.52 -20.79 1.83
N GLY A 847 -11.12 -20.53 0.59
CA GLY A 847 -9.71 -20.40 0.18
C GLY A 847 -8.93 -21.73 0.13
N GLU A 848 -7.61 -21.64 0.02
CA GLU A 848 -6.73 -22.81 -0.25
C GLU A 848 -6.77 -23.88 0.85
N MET A 849 -6.98 -23.45 2.11
CA MET A 849 -7.05 -24.30 3.30
C MET A 849 -8.49 -24.69 3.66
N GLY A 850 -9.46 -24.41 2.78
CA GLY A 850 -10.88 -24.48 3.10
C GLY A 850 -11.37 -25.87 3.49
N GLY A 851 -10.92 -26.92 2.80
CA GLY A 851 -11.26 -28.30 3.14
C GLY A 851 -10.83 -28.70 4.55
N HIS A 852 -9.65 -28.25 5.00
CA HIS A 852 -9.19 -28.45 6.38
C HIS A 852 -10.10 -27.73 7.37
N ALA A 853 -10.43 -26.46 7.12
CA ALA A 853 -11.30 -25.68 8.00
C ALA A 853 -12.70 -26.28 8.13
N VAL A 854 -13.31 -26.69 7.02
CA VAL A 854 -14.61 -27.39 7.03
C VAL A 854 -14.51 -28.65 7.88
N ALA A 855 -13.47 -29.47 7.69
CA ALA A 855 -13.30 -30.68 8.47
C ALA A 855 -13.03 -30.40 9.97
N ASP A 856 -12.29 -29.34 10.31
CA ASP A 856 -12.08 -28.92 11.71
C ASP A 856 -13.38 -28.60 12.42
N ILE A 857 -14.30 -27.90 11.74
CA ILE A 857 -15.64 -27.61 12.25
C ILE A 857 -16.45 -28.89 12.37
N LEU A 858 -16.54 -29.68 11.29
CA LEU A 858 -17.35 -30.90 11.28
C LEU A 858 -16.97 -31.88 12.39
N PHE A 859 -15.69 -32.01 12.72
CA PHE A 859 -15.21 -32.93 13.77
C PHE A 859 -14.95 -32.25 15.12
N GLY A 860 -15.23 -30.94 15.24
CA GLY A 860 -15.14 -30.19 16.50
C GLY A 860 -13.72 -29.95 17.01
N ASP A 861 -12.72 -30.04 16.12
CA ASP A 861 -11.36 -29.56 16.40
C ASP A 861 -11.34 -28.02 16.48
N CYS A 862 -12.30 -27.37 15.80
CA CYS A 862 -12.62 -25.96 15.97
C CYS A 862 -14.12 -25.81 16.33
N ASN A 863 -14.44 -24.92 17.26
CA ASN A 863 -15.82 -24.53 17.54
C ASN A 863 -16.21 -23.39 16.58
N PRO A 864 -17.28 -23.53 15.76
CA PRO A 864 -17.70 -22.49 14.83
C PRO A 864 -17.99 -21.19 15.58
N SER A 865 -17.50 -20.10 14.99
CA SER A 865 -17.62 -18.76 15.55
C SER A 865 -17.93 -17.70 14.50
N GLY A 866 -18.08 -18.10 13.24
CA GLY A 866 -18.51 -17.19 12.18
C GLY A 866 -19.94 -16.73 12.42
N LYS A 867 -20.22 -15.49 12.03
CA LYS A 867 -21.56 -14.90 12.06
C LYS A 867 -21.84 -14.24 10.71
N LEU A 868 -23.03 -14.42 10.16
CA LEU A 868 -23.41 -13.83 8.87
C LEU A 868 -23.19 -12.31 8.85
N THR A 869 -22.52 -11.78 7.84
CA THR A 869 -22.41 -10.33 7.58
C THR A 869 -23.38 -9.84 6.50
N ILE A 870 -24.30 -10.71 6.08
CA ILE A 870 -25.38 -10.42 5.13
C ILE A 870 -26.65 -11.15 5.58
N THR A 871 -27.81 -10.54 5.33
CA THR A 871 -29.11 -11.15 5.58
C THR A 871 -29.40 -12.18 4.49
N VAL A 872 -29.80 -13.40 4.87
CA VAL A 872 -30.18 -14.44 3.91
C VAL A 872 -31.69 -14.37 3.67
N PRO A 873 -32.15 -13.94 2.49
CA PRO A 873 -33.58 -13.91 2.18
C PRO A 873 -34.14 -15.33 2.03
N ARG A 874 -35.47 -15.46 2.16
CA ARG A 874 -36.16 -16.74 1.89
C ARG A 874 -36.32 -17.02 0.40
N HIS A 875 -36.34 -15.96 -0.42
CA HIS A 875 -36.56 -16.02 -1.85
C HIS A 875 -36.15 -14.70 -2.49
N SER A 876 -35.70 -14.71 -3.75
CA SER A 876 -35.31 -13.49 -4.50
C SER A 876 -36.43 -12.45 -4.60
N GLY A 877 -37.69 -12.87 -4.54
CA GLY A 877 -38.85 -11.97 -4.52
C GLY A 877 -38.99 -11.10 -3.27
N GLN A 878 -38.20 -11.35 -2.21
CA GLN A 878 -38.14 -10.50 -1.02
C GLN A 878 -37.19 -9.31 -1.16
N LEU A 879 -36.41 -9.25 -2.25
CA LEU A 879 -35.38 -8.23 -2.40
C LEU A 879 -36.00 -6.84 -2.65
N PRO A 880 -35.42 -5.77 -2.07
CA PRO A 880 -34.22 -5.78 -1.23
C PRO A 880 -34.47 -6.32 0.21
N SER A 881 -33.49 -7.04 0.76
CA SER A 881 -33.57 -7.64 2.11
C SER A 881 -32.25 -7.48 2.87
N TYR A 882 -32.24 -6.55 3.81
CA TYR A 882 -31.11 -6.24 4.70
C TYR A 882 -31.64 -5.85 6.09
N TYR A 883 -30.82 -5.93 7.13
CA TYR A 883 -31.26 -5.81 8.53
C TYR A 883 -31.61 -4.37 8.96
N ASN A 884 -30.92 -3.37 8.43
CA ASN A 884 -31.09 -1.94 8.69
C ASN A 884 -32.15 -1.32 7.75
N TYR A 885 -33.30 -1.98 7.66
CA TYR A 885 -34.43 -1.49 6.87
C TYR A 885 -35.18 -0.35 7.57
N MET A 886 -36.01 0.36 6.82
CA MET A 886 -36.76 1.51 7.35
C MET A 886 -38.02 1.08 8.15
N PRO A 887 -38.45 1.87 9.16
CA PRO A 887 -39.53 1.53 10.09
C PRO A 887 -40.87 1.16 9.47
N GLU A 888 -41.16 1.60 8.25
CA GLU A 888 -42.39 1.25 7.53
C GLU A 888 -42.50 -0.27 7.36
N LYS A 889 -41.40 -0.97 7.05
CA LYS A 889 -41.39 -2.42 6.94
C LYS A 889 -41.66 -3.11 8.28
N GLU A 890 -41.08 -2.61 9.38
CA GLU A 890 -41.33 -3.14 10.74
C GLU A 890 -42.81 -2.98 11.11
N HIS A 891 -43.38 -1.79 10.87
CA HIS A 891 -44.79 -1.51 11.14
C HIS A 891 -45.71 -2.46 10.37
N TRP A 892 -45.50 -2.66 9.07
CA TRP A 892 -46.34 -3.54 8.25
C TRP A 892 -46.20 -5.03 8.59
N ILE A 893 -45.06 -5.46 9.12
CA ILE A 893 -44.86 -6.83 9.61
C ILE A 893 -45.66 -7.08 10.91
N ASN A 894 -45.71 -6.11 11.81
CA ASN A 894 -46.24 -6.29 13.17
C ASN A 894 -47.68 -5.77 13.35
N GLU A 895 -48.03 -4.69 12.67
CA GLU A 895 -49.27 -3.91 12.89
C GLU A 895 -50.14 -3.82 11.62
N GLY A 896 -49.66 -4.34 10.48
CA GLY A 896 -50.40 -4.34 9.23
C GLY A 896 -51.73 -5.09 9.32
N TRP A 897 -52.77 -4.55 8.68
CA TRP A 897 -54.10 -5.16 8.57
C TRP A 897 -54.14 -6.47 7.76
N GLY A 898 -53.08 -6.77 7.01
CA GLY A 898 -52.91 -8.01 6.23
C GLY A 898 -51.60 -8.73 6.55
N LYS A 899 -51.36 -9.88 5.92
CA LYS A 899 -50.03 -10.52 5.97
C LYS A 899 -49.03 -9.68 5.19
N ALA A 900 -47.80 -9.56 5.70
CA ALA A 900 -46.74 -8.78 5.04
C ALA A 900 -46.42 -9.25 3.61
N TYR A 901 -46.42 -10.57 3.35
CA TYR A 901 -46.55 -11.16 2.01
C TYR A 901 -47.68 -12.19 2.01
N ALA A 902 -48.33 -12.37 0.86
CA ALA A 902 -49.49 -13.25 0.74
C ALA A 902 -49.14 -14.76 0.89
N ASP A 903 -47.91 -15.13 0.52
CA ASP A 903 -47.47 -16.49 0.24
C ASP A 903 -46.25 -16.93 1.08
N MET A 904 -45.63 -16.04 1.86
CA MET A 904 -44.52 -16.37 2.77
C MET A 904 -44.35 -15.37 3.91
N PRO A 905 -43.61 -15.71 4.99
CA PRO A 905 -43.22 -14.74 6.01
C PRO A 905 -42.31 -13.65 5.42
N ALA A 906 -42.43 -12.41 5.90
CA ALA A 906 -41.55 -11.30 5.51
C ALA A 906 -40.20 -11.25 6.26
N THR A 907 -40.04 -12.11 7.27
CA THR A 907 -38.77 -12.30 7.99
C THR A 907 -37.76 -13.04 7.10
N PRO A 908 -36.46 -12.75 7.24
CA PRO A 908 -35.42 -13.47 6.51
C PRO A 908 -35.38 -14.96 6.88
N LEU A 909 -34.59 -15.74 6.12
CA LEU A 909 -34.28 -17.12 6.46
C LEU A 909 -33.28 -17.18 7.62
N TRP A 910 -32.23 -16.36 7.55
CA TRP A 910 -31.31 -16.04 8.63
C TRP A 910 -30.97 -14.56 8.60
N GLU A 911 -30.93 -13.93 9.77
CA GLU A 911 -30.66 -12.51 9.92
C GLU A 911 -29.16 -12.18 9.89
N PHE A 912 -28.85 -10.91 9.61
CA PHE A 912 -27.53 -10.35 9.84
C PHE A 912 -27.03 -10.62 11.26
N GLY A 913 -25.77 -11.01 11.39
CA GLY A 913 -25.10 -11.33 12.63
C GLY A 913 -25.42 -12.73 13.18
N PHE A 914 -26.22 -13.56 12.50
CA PHE A 914 -26.57 -14.89 12.98
C PHE A 914 -25.43 -15.91 12.82
N GLY A 915 -25.28 -16.81 13.78
CA GLY A 915 -24.40 -17.96 13.70
C GLY A 915 -24.32 -18.71 15.03
N LEU A 916 -24.48 -20.03 14.97
CA LEU A 916 -24.49 -20.90 16.15
C LEU A 916 -23.07 -21.29 16.58
N SER A 917 -22.97 -21.83 17.79
CA SER A 917 -21.74 -22.38 18.37
C SER A 917 -22.03 -23.76 18.98
N TYR A 918 -20.99 -24.55 19.24
CA TYR A 918 -21.08 -25.77 20.07
C TYR A 918 -21.13 -25.48 21.58
N THR A 919 -21.18 -24.22 21.96
CA THR A 919 -21.36 -23.76 23.34
C THR A 919 -22.40 -22.64 23.39
N GLU A 920 -22.78 -22.22 24.60
CA GLU A 920 -23.80 -21.21 24.82
C GLU A 920 -23.21 -19.98 25.51
N PHE A 921 -23.80 -18.81 25.23
CA PHE A 921 -23.37 -17.53 25.78
C PHE A 921 -24.54 -16.75 26.40
N GLU A 922 -24.25 -16.14 27.55
CA GLU A 922 -25.15 -15.27 28.30
C GLU A 922 -24.58 -13.85 28.35
N TYR A 923 -25.47 -12.85 28.25
CA TYR A 923 -25.15 -11.42 28.28
C TYR A 923 -25.82 -10.78 29.49
N SER A 924 -25.09 -9.97 30.25
CA SER A 924 -25.62 -9.32 31.46
C SER A 924 -24.90 -8.00 31.77
N ASN A 925 -25.36 -7.29 32.81
CA ASN A 925 -24.68 -6.09 33.34
C ASN A 925 -24.40 -5.01 32.27
N LEU A 926 -25.42 -4.67 31.46
CA LEU A 926 -25.32 -3.56 30.52
C LEU A 926 -25.13 -2.25 31.28
N GLN A 927 -24.08 -1.51 30.94
CA GLN A 927 -23.79 -0.17 31.47
C GLN A 927 -23.61 0.80 30.33
N ILE A 928 -24.23 1.98 30.45
CA ILE A 928 -24.14 3.08 29.49
C ILE A 928 -23.70 4.32 30.26
N THR A 929 -22.62 4.97 29.84
CA THR A 929 -22.05 6.11 30.57
C THR A 929 -21.45 7.16 29.62
N PRO A 930 -21.81 8.44 29.78
CA PRO A 930 -22.91 8.94 30.61
C PRO A 930 -24.28 8.51 30.05
N SER A 931 -25.35 8.64 30.85
CA SER A 931 -26.73 8.43 30.38
C SER A 931 -27.27 9.62 29.57
N GLU A 932 -26.60 10.77 29.64
CA GLU A 932 -26.95 12.01 28.95
C GLU A 932 -25.67 12.72 28.52
N THR A 933 -25.64 13.26 27.30
CA THR A 933 -24.50 14.05 26.81
C THR A 933 -24.94 15.09 25.78
N GLY A 934 -24.06 16.02 25.41
CA GLY A 934 -24.33 16.95 24.29
C GLY A 934 -24.00 16.31 22.94
N THR A 935 -24.35 16.99 21.84
CA THR A 935 -24.17 16.48 20.46
C THR A 935 -22.74 16.05 20.07
N HIS A 936 -21.71 16.49 20.81
CA HIS A 936 -20.31 16.15 20.56
C HIS A 936 -19.69 15.24 21.63
N GLY A 937 -20.48 14.77 22.60
CA GLY A 937 -19.96 13.93 23.67
C GLY A 937 -19.94 12.46 23.28
N ASP A 938 -18.96 11.74 23.82
CA ASP A 938 -18.84 10.29 23.62
C ASP A 938 -19.75 9.52 24.60
N ILE A 939 -20.26 8.37 24.15
CA ILE A 939 -21.02 7.42 24.98
C ILE A 939 -20.24 6.10 25.07
N HIS A 940 -20.04 5.61 26.28
CA HIS A 940 -19.41 4.32 26.53
C HIS A 940 -20.46 3.29 26.89
N VAL A 941 -20.43 2.15 26.20
CA VAL A 941 -21.31 1.00 26.47
C VAL A 941 -20.45 -0.18 26.90
N SER A 942 -20.83 -0.89 27.96
CA SER A 942 -20.19 -2.16 28.30
C SER A 942 -21.19 -3.23 28.70
N VAL A 943 -20.87 -4.48 28.40
CA VAL A 943 -21.70 -5.66 28.70
C VAL A 943 -20.80 -6.81 29.14
N ASP A 944 -21.26 -7.63 30.06
CA ASP A 944 -20.59 -8.87 30.43
C ASP A 944 -21.08 -10.03 29.55
N VAL A 945 -20.14 -10.76 28.94
CA VAL A 945 -20.40 -11.96 28.13
C VAL A 945 -19.78 -13.17 28.81
N LYS A 946 -20.58 -14.20 29.05
CA LYS A 946 -20.17 -15.42 29.75
C LYS A 946 -20.44 -16.66 28.90
N ASN A 947 -19.48 -17.56 28.83
CA ASN A 947 -19.70 -18.90 28.27
C ASN A 947 -20.35 -19.79 29.33
N THR A 948 -21.60 -20.18 29.11
CA THR A 948 -22.41 -21.01 30.02
C THR A 948 -22.41 -22.49 29.63
N GLY A 949 -21.85 -22.83 28.47
CA GLY A 949 -21.79 -24.20 27.98
C GLY A 949 -20.57 -24.97 28.48
N ARG A 950 -20.23 -26.06 27.77
CA ARG A 950 -19.23 -27.06 28.18
C ARG A 950 -17.97 -27.07 27.33
N ARG A 951 -17.90 -26.24 26.29
CA ARG A 951 -16.77 -26.15 25.37
C ARG A 951 -16.25 -24.73 25.34
N GLU A 952 -14.96 -24.58 25.10
CA GLU A 952 -14.42 -23.28 24.72
C GLU A 952 -15.09 -22.80 23.42
N GLY A 953 -15.33 -21.51 23.30
CA GLY A 953 -15.92 -20.90 22.11
C GLY A 953 -15.59 -19.42 22.00
N LYS A 954 -15.68 -18.90 20.78
CA LYS A 954 -15.61 -17.47 20.50
C LYS A 954 -17.04 -16.95 20.25
N GLU A 955 -17.37 -15.82 20.83
CA GLU A 955 -18.65 -15.13 20.62
C GLU A 955 -18.41 -13.72 20.09
N VAL A 956 -19.29 -13.25 19.22
CA VAL A 956 -19.27 -11.88 18.69
C VAL A 956 -20.39 -11.09 19.35
N ALA A 957 -20.02 -10.21 20.29
CA ALA A 957 -20.95 -9.27 20.90
C ALA A 957 -21.19 -8.10 19.94
N GLN A 958 -22.43 -7.90 19.51
CA GLN A 958 -22.79 -6.91 18.49
C GLN A 958 -23.59 -5.76 19.11
N LEU A 959 -23.13 -4.53 18.92
CA LEU A 959 -23.78 -3.30 19.39
C LEU A 959 -24.56 -2.63 18.25
N TYR A 960 -25.86 -2.49 18.45
CA TYR A 960 -26.76 -1.76 17.57
C TYR A 960 -27.34 -0.53 18.27
N ILE A 961 -27.62 0.52 17.50
CA ILE A 961 -28.37 1.69 17.96
C ILE A 961 -29.66 1.86 17.16
N ARG A 962 -30.62 2.59 17.74
CA ARG A 962 -31.77 3.18 17.03
C ARG A 962 -31.99 4.59 17.56
N ASP A 963 -31.98 5.57 16.67
CA ASP A 963 -32.51 6.89 16.97
C ASP A 963 -34.06 6.79 16.99
N LEU A 964 -34.66 7.11 18.14
CA LEU A 964 -36.10 6.89 18.33
C LEU A 964 -36.95 7.96 17.66
N ILE A 965 -36.45 9.18 17.53
CA ILE A 965 -37.18 10.32 16.95
C ILE A 965 -36.17 11.21 16.21
N ALA A 966 -36.24 11.17 14.88
CA ALA A 966 -35.40 11.96 13.99
C ALA A 966 -36.24 12.85 13.06
N SER A 967 -35.61 13.88 12.47
CA SER A 967 -36.25 14.78 11.50
C SER A 967 -36.52 14.15 10.14
N VAL A 968 -35.96 12.97 9.88
CA VAL A 968 -36.14 12.14 8.69
C VAL A 968 -36.29 10.67 9.11
N THR A 969 -36.81 9.82 8.24
CA THR A 969 -36.85 8.38 8.49
C THR A 969 -35.42 7.82 8.56
N VAL A 970 -35.13 7.10 9.65
CA VAL A 970 -33.84 6.43 9.92
C VAL A 970 -34.06 4.93 10.11
N PRO A 971 -33.04 4.08 9.92
CA PRO A 971 -33.18 2.63 10.07
C PRO A 971 -33.69 2.17 11.44
N VAL A 972 -34.38 1.03 11.47
CA VAL A 972 -34.87 0.44 12.75
C VAL A 972 -33.73 -0.04 13.67
N LYS A 973 -32.54 -0.22 13.11
CA LYS A 973 -31.30 -0.56 13.81
C LYS A 973 -30.10 -0.31 12.91
N GLU A 974 -28.98 0.07 13.51
CA GLU A 974 -27.69 0.18 12.83
C GLU A 974 -26.57 -0.36 13.73
N LEU A 975 -25.68 -1.18 13.17
CA LEU A 975 -24.47 -1.67 13.82
C LEU A 975 -23.51 -0.49 14.03
N LYS A 976 -22.98 -0.35 15.24
CA LYS A 976 -21.98 0.68 15.58
C LYS A 976 -20.80 0.15 16.41
N GLY A 977 -20.72 -1.17 16.56
CA GLY A 977 -19.64 -1.81 17.31
C GLY A 977 -19.77 -3.32 17.35
N PHE A 978 -18.64 -4.01 17.41
CA PHE A 978 -18.58 -5.41 17.81
C PHE A 978 -17.26 -5.72 18.51
N ASP A 979 -17.24 -6.82 19.26
CA ASP A 979 -16.02 -7.40 19.81
C ASP A 979 -16.14 -8.93 19.80
N LYS A 980 -15.07 -9.61 19.39
CA LYS A 980 -15.01 -11.08 19.31
C LYS A 980 -14.17 -11.62 20.45
N VAL A 981 -14.81 -12.31 21.39
CA VAL A 981 -14.17 -12.77 22.63
C VAL A 981 -14.08 -14.29 22.70
N LEU A 982 -12.87 -14.80 22.92
CA LEU A 982 -12.63 -16.21 23.28
C LEU A 982 -12.91 -16.43 24.77
N LEU A 983 -13.74 -17.43 25.10
CA LEU A 983 -14.15 -17.75 26.46
C LEU A 983 -14.09 -19.26 26.72
N GLN A 984 -13.38 -19.63 27.78
CA GLN A 984 -13.40 -20.97 28.37
C GLN A 984 -14.76 -21.25 29.05
N PRO A 985 -15.18 -22.52 29.26
CA PRO A 985 -16.40 -22.84 29.99
C PRO A 985 -16.47 -22.14 31.35
N GLY A 986 -17.56 -21.41 31.61
CA GLY A 986 -17.78 -20.65 32.84
C GLY A 986 -17.05 -19.29 32.91
N GLN A 987 -16.14 -18.99 31.97
CA GLN A 987 -15.43 -17.71 31.93
C GLN A 987 -16.36 -16.58 31.48
N GLN A 988 -16.16 -15.40 32.07
CA GLN A 988 -16.82 -14.15 31.72
C GLN A 988 -15.79 -13.08 31.33
N LYS A 989 -16.12 -12.25 30.35
CA LYS A 989 -15.36 -11.03 30.00
C LYS A 989 -16.32 -9.86 29.81
N THR A 990 -15.87 -8.66 30.17
CA THR A 990 -16.59 -7.41 29.86
C THR A 990 -16.15 -6.88 28.51
N VAL A 991 -17.08 -6.77 27.57
CA VAL A 991 -16.90 -6.11 26.28
C VAL A 991 -17.21 -4.63 26.41
N ARG A 992 -16.49 -3.77 25.68
CA ARG A 992 -16.61 -2.31 25.75
C ARG A 992 -16.68 -1.69 24.36
N PHE A 993 -17.59 -0.74 24.21
CA PHE A 993 -17.78 0.03 22.99
C PHE A 993 -17.73 1.52 23.28
N LYS A 994 -17.40 2.29 22.25
CA LYS A 994 -17.42 3.75 22.26
C LYS A 994 -18.24 4.21 21.07
N LEU A 995 -19.31 4.96 21.32
CA LEU A 995 -20.09 5.66 20.32
C LEU A 995 -19.63 7.12 20.30
N THR A 996 -19.32 7.61 19.10
CA THR A 996 -18.85 8.98 18.84
C THR A 996 -19.93 9.80 18.14
N HIS A 997 -19.69 11.10 17.97
CA HIS A 997 -20.52 11.97 17.14
C HIS A 997 -20.84 11.36 15.77
N ASP A 998 -19.84 10.80 15.09
CA ASP A 998 -20.00 10.29 13.73
C ASP A 998 -20.89 9.03 13.69
N ASP A 999 -20.85 8.21 14.74
CA ASP A 999 -21.68 7.01 14.89
C ASP A 999 -23.17 7.36 15.06
N LEU A 1000 -23.46 8.50 15.68
CA LEU A 1000 -24.81 8.99 16.02
C LEU A 1000 -25.39 9.96 14.97
N SER A 1001 -24.56 10.42 14.04
CA SER A 1001 -24.97 11.44 13.07
C SER A 1001 -25.87 10.88 11.96
N LEU A 1002 -26.78 11.72 11.48
CA LEU A 1002 -27.61 11.51 10.29
C LEU A 1002 -27.51 12.71 9.36
N TYR A 1003 -27.96 12.58 8.10
CA TYR A 1003 -28.22 13.75 7.27
C TYR A 1003 -29.64 14.24 7.54
N ASN A 1004 -29.84 15.50 7.92
CA ASN A 1004 -31.19 16.01 8.13
C ASN A 1004 -31.91 16.28 6.79
N LYS A 1005 -33.13 16.83 6.82
CA LYS A 1005 -33.91 17.17 5.61
C LYS A 1005 -33.26 18.20 4.67
N TYR A 1006 -32.23 18.91 5.12
CA TYR A 1006 -31.44 19.88 4.36
C TYR A 1006 -30.10 19.31 3.85
N MET A 1007 -29.83 18.03 4.08
CA MET A 1007 -28.55 17.35 3.79
C MET A 1007 -27.37 17.86 4.61
N ASP A 1008 -27.62 18.44 5.79
CA ASP A 1008 -26.56 18.69 6.78
C ASP A 1008 -26.34 17.45 7.64
N ARG A 1009 -25.08 17.05 7.83
CA ARG A 1009 -24.73 15.98 8.76
C ARG A 1009 -24.77 16.52 10.20
N VAL A 1010 -25.68 15.99 11.01
CA VAL A 1010 -25.96 16.46 12.38
C VAL A 1010 -26.22 15.30 13.33
N VAL A 1011 -26.01 15.55 14.62
CA VAL A 1011 -26.60 14.74 15.71
C VAL A 1011 -27.75 15.56 16.29
N GLU A 1012 -28.97 15.03 16.22
CA GLU A 1012 -30.16 15.71 16.74
C GLU A 1012 -30.34 15.39 18.24
N PRO A 1013 -30.75 16.36 19.07
CA PRO A 1013 -31.15 16.08 20.44
C PRO A 1013 -32.31 15.09 20.48
N GLY A 1014 -32.18 14.03 21.28
CA GLY A 1014 -33.12 12.93 21.25
C GLY A 1014 -32.68 11.73 22.09
N THR A 1015 -33.54 10.71 22.12
CA THR A 1015 -33.27 9.45 22.83
C THR A 1015 -32.80 8.40 21.85
N PHE A 1016 -31.67 7.76 22.17
CA PHE A 1016 -31.14 6.63 21.43
C PHE A 1016 -31.35 5.34 22.23
N GLU A 1017 -31.88 4.31 21.58
CA GLU A 1017 -31.88 2.95 22.12
C GLU A 1017 -30.56 2.24 21.78
N VAL A 1018 -29.96 1.62 22.79
CA VAL A 1018 -28.78 0.76 22.70
C VAL A 1018 -29.24 -0.69 22.82
N MET A 1019 -28.79 -1.54 21.89
CA MET A 1019 -29.13 -2.96 21.83
C MET A 1019 -27.84 -3.77 21.70
N VAL A 1020 -27.62 -4.75 22.59
CA VAL A 1020 -26.47 -5.67 22.47
C VAL A 1020 -26.95 -7.11 22.45
N GLY A 1021 -26.43 -7.88 21.49
CA GLY A 1021 -26.89 -9.24 21.22
C GLY A 1021 -25.88 -10.10 20.47
N GLY A 1022 -26.29 -11.35 20.23
CA GLY A 1022 -25.52 -12.34 19.46
C GLY A 1022 -25.86 -12.37 17.97
N SER A 1023 -26.89 -11.64 17.55
CA SER A 1023 -27.28 -11.34 16.16
C SER A 1023 -28.16 -10.07 16.13
N SER A 1024 -28.54 -9.60 14.94
CA SER A 1024 -29.46 -8.45 14.80
C SER A 1024 -30.88 -8.73 15.30
N GLN A 1025 -31.31 -9.98 15.42
CA GLN A 1025 -32.61 -10.35 16.02
C GLN A 1025 -32.47 -10.86 17.45
N ASP A 1026 -31.34 -11.49 17.78
CA ASP A 1026 -31.06 -12.06 19.09
C ASP A 1026 -30.47 -11.02 20.06
N ILE A 1027 -31.25 -9.98 20.33
CA ILE A 1027 -30.89 -8.90 21.26
C ILE A 1027 -31.10 -9.38 22.70
N ARG A 1028 -30.03 -9.41 23.48
CA ARG A 1028 -30.02 -9.98 24.84
C ARG A 1028 -30.18 -8.92 25.92
N VAL A 1029 -29.66 -7.72 25.70
CA VAL A 1029 -29.76 -6.58 26.62
C VAL A 1029 -30.06 -5.30 25.86
N LYS A 1030 -30.83 -4.40 26.49
CA LYS A 1030 -31.19 -3.09 25.95
C LYS A 1030 -31.05 -1.99 27.00
N GLY A 1031 -30.74 -0.78 26.54
CA GLY A 1031 -30.68 0.42 27.37
C GLY A 1031 -30.92 1.67 26.53
N LYS A 1032 -30.88 2.84 27.15
CA LYS A 1032 -31.10 4.13 26.47
C LYS A 1032 -30.15 5.20 27.01
N PHE A 1033 -29.86 6.19 26.18
CA PHE A 1033 -29.22 7.45 26.58
C PHE A 1033 -29.85 8.62 25.83
N GLU A 1034 -29.59 9.84 26.30
CA GLU A 1034 -30.10 11.07 25.70
C GLU A 1034 -28.98 11.97 25.16
N ILE A 1035 -29.22 12.58 24.00
CA ILE A 1035 -28.46 13.71 23.47
C ILE A 1035 -29.23 14.99 23.75
N LYS A 1036 -28.58 15.98 24.37
CA LYS A 1036 -29.14 17.31 24.71
C LYS A 1036 -28.75 18.41 23.75
#